data_AF-W9DQ92-F1
#
_entry.id   AF-W9DQ92-F1
#
_cell.length_a   1.000
_cell.length_b   1.000
_cell.length_c   1.000
_cell.angle_alpha   90.00
_cell.angle_beta   90.00
_cell.angle_gamma   90.00
#
_symmetry.space_group_name_H-M   'P 1'
#
loop_
_entity.id
_entity.type
_entity.pdbx_description
1 polymer ?
#
loop_
_entity_poly.entity_id
_entity_poly.type
_entity_poly.pdbx_seq_one_letter_code
_entity_poly.pdbx_strand_id
1 'polypeptide(L)'
;MDVCATNIKGKIELEDADLGTDMQVHAEEDERTDTSMTTLTKQHAIQKTLDGHDISIMPKVRTTAGHMVDWDRSIIVNQLLKETKLAERFHGKPGIEKDAALDIAKDVERRIRSLDLKFLSGPLIREMVNMELLQRGHVEWRNISTRIGTPVYDACEIDLGSGFEANDNANLQENAETSHKKKADKISKEQYLLLLPPKLADLHLNGDLHIHDLEYLGTRAFCQDWDLRYFFYYGLMPDGSGAKASVAGPAMKAEVAILHAVKALGSAQTNFAGGQGFYNFLTFLAPYLEGKTYSDVKQLMQMFVYEMTQMMVARGGQVVFSSVQLSPGVPKLWRDKPAVYKGRVHNGENGTQTRTYGEFEREVRLAFKALMDVMIEGDNWGKPFNFPKPEISIEPDFMEEDEFFNKAHPELPTYEELYDMTFELAAKFGTPYFDNQLPEYRGAGEGISCYQCCAYQFSANADADDSFDDKLLFKDGKHFSMGSWQVVSLNCPRAAYRANGDDSALFADLKQLMDQCIQLFKTKRNWMENIIENNRMPFATQRPKDPVTGEKGCVAVDIDALVCTIGVIGINEMVQYHTGSQLHESKDAFKFAIRVMTEMEMYAHELSQKHGLEIALARTPAETTGQRFSVSDMLHDEYRDCVLEVVKGDKEAALANLRKTTDLPVYYTNGTHVPPGANVSLIDRINLEHVFFPIVDGGNICHIWMGEGSPDAKGLKEFAMNIAKNTQIGYFAFTKDMTVCLNDFHMMSGLKCTCENCGSTNVEQMSRVTGYVQAVGGWNNGKRQELADRMRYGSSDMI
;
A
#
# COMPACT_ATOMS: atom_id res chain seq x y z
N MET A 1 -22.63 -7.67 -18.78
CA MET A 1 -21.34 -7.69 -19.51
C MET A 1 -20.48 -8.66 -18.74
N ASP A 2 -20.07 -9.76 -19.37
CA ASP A 2 -19.34 -10.82 -18.67
C ASP A 2 -17.88 -10.42 -18.56
N VAL A 3 -17.41 -10.11 -17.34
CA VAL A 3 -15.98 -10.14 -17.03
C VAL A 3 -15.54 -11.56 -17.31
N CYS A 4 -14.61 -11.75 -18.25
CA CYS A 4 -14.25 -13.09 -18.68
C CYS A 4 -13.58 -13.77 -17.50
N ALA A 5 -14.20 -14.80 -16.95
CA ALA A 5 -13.54 -15.68 -16.00
C ALA A 5 -12.33 -16.26 -16.74
N THR A 6 -11.13 -15.78 -16.43
CA THR A 6 -9.87 -16.36 -16.89
C THR A 6 -9.81 -17.78 -16.35
N ASN A 7 -10.33 -18.72 -17.13
CA ASN A 7 -10.19 -20.15 -16.91
C ASN A 7 -8.74 -20.54 -17.21
N ILE A 8 -7.83 -20.22 -16.30
CA ILE A 8 -6.55 -20.93 -16.24
C ILE A 8 -6.79 -22.20 -15.42
N LYS A 9 -7.60 -23.11 -15.97
CA LYS A 9 -7.53 -24.53 -15.63
C LYS A 9 -6.74 -25.21 -16.73
N GLY A 10 -5.42 -25.16 -16.60
CA GLY A 10 -4.54 -26.05 -17.34
C GLY A 10 -4.91 -27.48 -16.98
N LYS A 11 -5.33 -28.25 -17.99
CA LYS A 11 -5.59 -29.69 -17.92
C LYS A 11 -4.41 -30.42 -17.27
N ILE A 12 -4.67 -31.07 -16.14
CA ILE A 12 -3.98 -32.31 -15.77
C ILE A 12 -5.10 -33.34 -15.62
N GLU A 13 -5.52 -33.91 -16.74
CA GLU A 13 -6.19 -35.21 -16.76
C GLU A 13 -5.09 -36.23 -16.46
N LEU A 14 -5.05 -36.74 -15.24
CA LEU A 14 -4.33 -37.98 -14.92
C LEU A 14 -5.19 -39.11 -15.48
N GLU A 15 -4.90 -39.52 -16.70
CA GLU A 15 -5.30 -40.83 -17.21
C GLU A 15 -4.51 -41.91 -16.47
N ASP A 16 -5.23 -42.82 -15.82
CA ASP A 16 -4.70 -44.07 -15.29
C ASP A 16 -4.09 -44.89 -16.44
N ALA A 17 -2.76 -44.90 -16.52
CA ALA A 17 -2.01 -45.81 -17.38
C ALA A 17 -1.25 -46.81 -16.51
N ASP A 18 -1.88 -47.97 -16.35
CA ASP A 18 -1.34 -49.21 -15.81
C ASP A 18 -0.18 -49.70 -16.70
N LEU A 19 1.06 -49.61 -16.21
CA LEU A 19 2.23 -50.23 -16.84
C LEU A 19 3.11 -50.85 -15.75
N GLY A 20 2.83 -52.12 -15.46
CA GLY A 20 3.76 -53.00 -14.78
C GLY A 20 5.02 -53.21 -15.62
N THR A 21 6.17 -53.14 -14.96
CA THR A 21 7.39 -53.81 -15.43
C THR A 21 8.22 -54.23 -14.22
N ASP A 22 8.35 -55.54 -14.07
CA ASP A 22 9.28 -56.22 -13.18
C ASP A 22 10.72 -55.87 -13.55
N MET A 23 11.54 -55.56 -12.54
CA MET A 23 12.99 -55.67 -12.66
C MET A 23 13.57 -56.38 -11.44
N GLN A 24 13.88 -57.65 -11.65
CA GLN A 24 14.77 -58.48 -10.83
C GLN A 24 16.16 -57.86 -10.79
N VAL A 25 16.76 -57.77 -9.60
CA VAL A 25 18.22 -57.68 -9.46
C VAL A 25 18.66 -58.74 -8.46
N HIS A 26 19.46 -59.67 -8.98
CA HIS A 26 20.11 -60.76 -8.25
C HIS A 26 21.10 -60.21 -7.21
N ALA A 27 21.06 -60.78 -6.00
CA ALA A 27 22.12 -60.68 -5.02
C ALA A 27 23.06 -61.88 -5.20
N GLU A 28 24.36 -61.62 -5.35
CA GLU A 28 25.43 -62.60 -5.16
C GLU A 28 25.99 -62.46 -3.74
N GLU A 29 26.05 -63.59 -3.03
CA GLU A 29 26.82 -63.76 -1.80
C GLU A 29 28.29 -64.00 -2.17
N ASP A 30 29.21 -63.41 -1.41
CA ASP A 30 30.47 -64.09 -1.11
C ASP A 30 31.04 -63.70 0.26
N GLU A 31 31.67 -64.69 0.89
CA GLU A 31 31.90 -64.86 2.32
C GLU A 31 33.34 -64.48 2.75
N ARG A 32 33.53 -64.16 4.06
CA ARG A 32 34.78 -64.19 4.90
C ARG A 32 35.73 -62.96 4.82
N THR A 33 36.36 -62.45 5.90
CA THR A 33 36.74 -63.00 7.22
C THR A 33 37.09 -61.88 8.23
N ASP A 34 36.58 -62.03 9.46
CA ASP A 34 37.11 -61.76 10.82
C ASP A 34 38.33 -60.81 11.07
N THR A 35 38.16 -59.77 11.91
CA THR A 35 38.83 -59.67 13.24
C THR A 35 38.35 -58.46 14.09
N SER A 36 38.28 -58.73 15.40
CA SER A 36 37.77 -57.98 16.56
C SER A 36 38.22 -56.52 16.80
N MET A 37 37.33 -55.69 17.37
CA MET A 37 37.45 -55.19 18.76
C MET A 37 36.28 -54.26 19.18
N THR A 38 35.45 -54.77 20.09
CA THR A 38 34.79 -54.11 21.23
C THR A 38 34.30 -52.64 21.11
N THR A 39 33.01 -52.47 20.83
CA THR A 39 32.22 -51.30 21.26
C THR A 39 31.17 -51.72 22.28
N LEU A 40 31.33 -51.23 23.50
CA LEU A 40 30.37 -51.35 24.59
C LEU A 40 29.04 -50.69 24.21
N THR A 41 28.03 -51.50 23.91
CA THR A 41 26.63 -51.09 23.89
C THR A 41 26.19 -50.75 25.32
N LYS A 42 26.06 -49.45 25.63
CA LYS A 42 25.38 -49.01 26.86
C LYS A 42 23.90 -49.38 26.75
N GLN A 43 23.51 -50.41 27.49
CA GLN A 43 22.13 -50.74 27.80
C GLN A 43 21.44 -49.54 28.47
N HIS A 44 20.31 -49.11 27.92
CA HIS A 44 19.45 -48.10 28.56
C HIS A 44 18.86 -48.69 29.84
N ALA A 45 19.16 -48.08 30.99
CA ALA A 45 18.62 -48.48 32.27
C ALA A 45 17.12 -48.12 32.36
N ILE A 46 16.27 -49.11 32.57
CA ILE A 46 14.86 -48.94 32.92
C ILE A 46 14.79 -48.76 34.43
N GLN A 47 14.33 -47.60 34.89
CA GLN A 47 14.17 -47.31 36.31
C GLN A 47 12.75 -47.75 36.71
N LYS A 48 12.65 -48.72 37.63
CA LYS A 48 11.36 -49.20 38.18
C LYS A 48 11.18 -48.65 39.58
N THR A 49 9.94 -48.30 39.94
CA THR A 49 9.57 -48.01 41.33
C THR A 49 9.61 -49.30 42.17
N LEU A 50 9.72 -49.19 43.50
CA LEU A 50 9.67 -50.33 44.43
C LEU A 50 8.38 -51.16 44.28
N ASP A 51 7.33 -50.56 43.71
CA ASP A 51 6.01 -51.15 43.51
C ASP A 51 5.78 -51.66 42.06
N GLY A 52 6.86 -51.83 41.28
CA GLY A 52 6.82 -52.49 39.97
C GLY A 52 6.25 -51.67 38.81
N HIS A 53 6.00 -50.38 38.98
CA HIS A 53 5.57 -49.50 37.89
C HIS A 53 6.78 -49.00 37.08
N ASP A 54 6.67 -49.05 35.74
CA ASP A 54 7.66 -48.51 34.83
C ASP A 54 7.71 -46.98 34.90
N ILE A 55 8.90 -46.39 35.11
CA ILE A 55 9.08 -44.95 34.99
C ILE A 55 9.17 -44.63 33.49
N SER A 56 8.16 -43.96 32.94
CA SER A 56 8.18 -43.47 31.56
C SER A 56 9.42 -42.61 31.35
N ILE A 57 10.33 -43.09 30.49
CA ILE A 57 11.54 -42.36 30.08
C ILE A 57 11.07 -41.18 29.24
N MET A 58 11.51 -39.97 29.58
CA MET A 58 11.12 -38.78 28.82
C MET A 58 11.47 -38.95 27.33
N PRO A 59 10.58 -38.55 26.41
CA PRO A 59 10.84 -38.67 24.98
C PRO A 59 12.07 -37.88 24.54
N LYS A 60 12.76 -38.39 23.51
CA LYS A 60 13.75 -37.59 22.79
C LYS A 60 13.09 -36.38 22.14
N VAL A 61 13.78 -35.24 22.16
CA VAL A 61 13.27 -33.98 21.63
C VAL A 61 13.98 -33.64 20.31
N ARG A 62 13.22 -33.39 19.26
CA ARG A 62 13.68 -32.74 18.03
C ARG A 62 13.69 -31.23 18.23
N THR A 63 14.89 -30.68 18.34
CA THR A 63 15.12 -29.23 18.47
C THR A 63 14.77 -28.49 17.19
N THR A 64 14.52 -27.18 17.29
CA THR A 64 14.30 -26.30 16.14
C THR A 64 15.51 -26.23 15.20
N ALA A 65 16.72 -26.51 15.70
CA ALA A 65 17.95 -26.61 14.90
C ALA A 65 18.10 -27.96 14.16
N GLY A 66 17.12 -28.87 14.28
CA GLY A 66 17.12 -30.16 13.57
C GLY A 66 17.85 -31.30 14.29
N HIS A 67 18.29 -31.11 15.54
CA HIS A 67 18.97 -32.15 16.33
C HIS A 67 18.02 -32.92 17.24
N MET A 68 18.28 -34.23 17.42
CA MET A 68 17.61 -35.07 18.41
C MET A 68 18.41 -35.09 19.72
N VAL A 69 17.83 -34.60 20.81
CA VAL A 69 18.47 -34.47 22.13
C VAL A 69 17.63 -35.11 23.23
N ASP A 70 18.23 -35.31 24.40
CA ASP A 70 17.50 -35.71 25.60
C ASP A 70 16.66 -34.55 26.13
N TRP A 71 15.55 -34.89 26.81
CA TRP A 71 14.71 -33.91 27.48
C TRP A 71 15.50 -33.12 28.52
N ASP A 72 15.41 -31.79 28.47
CA ASP A 72 15.93 -30.90 29.50
C ASP A 72 14.92 -29.80 29.80
N ARG A 73 14.35 -29.87 31.02
CA ARG A 73 13.41 -28.89 31.56
C ARG A 73 14.00 -27.49 31.67
N SER A 74 15.32 -27.37 31.88
CA SER A 74 15.99 -26.07 32.01
C SER A 74 15.81 -25.20 30.78
N ILE A 75 15.60 -25.82 29.60
CA ILE A 75 15.34 -25.12 28.33
C ILE A 75 14.05 -24.32 28.41
N ILE A 76 12.96 -24.86 28.98
CA ILE A 76 11.69 -24.12 29.15
C ILE A 76 11.90 -22.93 30.08
N VAL A 77 12.59 -23.13 31.20
CA VAL A 77 12.86 -22.07 32.18
C VAL A 77 13.66 -20.94 31.53
N ASN A 78 14.75 -21.28 30.82
CA ASN A 78 15.59 -20.32 30.14
C ASN A 78 14.85 -19.60 29.00
N GLN A 79 13.99 -20.30 28.27
CA GLN A 79 13.16 -19.74 27.20
C GLN A 79 12.18 -18.71 27.79
N LEU A 80 11.43 -19.07 28.82
CA LEU A 80 10.49 -18.19 29.51
C LEU A 80 11.20 -16.94 30.07
N LEU A 81 12.30 -17.11 30.80
CA LEU A 81 13.10 -16.00 31.34
C LEU A 81 13.67 -15.07 30.28
N LYS A 82 13.99 -15.60 29.09
CA LYS A 82 14.57 -14.80 28.00
C LYS A 82 13.49 -14.07 27.21
N GLU A 83 12.48 -14.79 26.73
CA GLU A 83 11.52 -14.28 25.76
C GLU A 83 10.49 -13.35 26.41
N THR A 84 9.98 -13.69 27.60
CA THR A 84 8.94 -12.89 28.27
C THR A 84 9.40 -11.48 28.66
N LYS A 85 10.70 -11.19 28.63
CA LYS A 85 11.22 -9.81 28.74
C LYS A 85 10.66 -8.88 27.67
N LEU A 86 10.24 -9.41 26.51
CA LEU A 86 9.53 -8.62 25.51
C LEU A 86 8.20 -8.06 26.03
N ALA A 87 7.63 -8.59 27.11
CA ALA A 87 6.39 -8.10 27.71
C ALA A 87 6.58 -6.72 28.32
N GLU A 88 7.79 -6.41 28.77
CA GLU A 88 8.12 -5.09 29.32
C GLU A 88 8.03 -4.06 28.20
N ARG A 89 8.55 -4.40 27.02
CA ARG A 89 8.56 -3.54 25.84
C ARG A 89 7.19 -3.38 25.20
N PHE A 90 6.48 -4.48 24.96
CA PHE A 90 5.26 -4.45 24.13
C PHE A 90 3.97 -4.36 24.95
N HIS A 91 3.97 -4.84 26.19
CA HIS A 91 2.77 -4.92 27.03
C HIS A 91 2.91 -4.14 28.35
N GLY A 92 4.06 -3.50 28.63
CA GLY A 92 4.32 -2.79 29.88
C GLY A 92 4.28 -3.68 31.13
N LYS A 93 4.43 -5.00 30.97
CA LYS A 93 4.38 -5.99 32.07
C LYS A 93 5.75 -6.62 32.29
N PRO A 94 6.16 -6.91 33.53
CA PRO A 94 7.45 -7.52 33.81
C PRO A 94 7.57 -8.90 33.13
N GLY A 95 8.82 -9.28 32.82
CA GLY A 95 9.13 -10.65 32.46
C GLY A 95 8.78 -11.63 33.58
N ILE A 96 8.66 -12.90 33.24
CA ILE A 96 8.36 -13.95 34.22
C ILE A 96 9.52 -14.13 35.20
N GLU A 97 9.18 -14.35 36.48
CA GLU A 97 10.16 -14.65 37.52
C GLU A 97 10.64 -16.11 37.46
N LYS A 98 11.85 -16.36 37.95
CA LYS A 98 12.49 -17.68 37.87
C LYS A 98 11.68 -18.79 38.55
N ASP A 99 11.09 -18.52 39.70
CA ASP A 99 10.31 -19.52 40.44
C ASP A 99 9.02 -19.86 39.71
N ALA A 100 8.32 -18.87 39.16
CA ALA A 100 7.14 -19.09 38.32
C ALA A 100 7.48 -19.88 37.05
N ALA A 101 8.59 -19.55 36.39
CA ALA A 101 9.06 -20.28 35.21
C ALA A 101 9.42 -21.74 35.54
N LEU A 102 10.03 -22.00 36.71
CA LEU A 102 10.31 -23.34 37.19
C LEU A 102 9.04 -24.15 37.42
N ASP A 103 8.02 -23.54 38.01
CA ASP A 103 6.75 -24.22 38.29
C ASP A 103 5.99 -24.54 37.01
N ILE A 104 5.93 -23.62 36.05
CA ILE A 104 5.37 -23.90 34.71
C ILE A 104 6.12 -25.05 34.04
N ALA A 105 7.46 -25.04 34.08
CA ALA A 105 8.27 -26.08 33.45
C ALA A 105 8.06 -27.47 34.10
N LYS A 106 7.82 -27.54 35.41
CA LYS A 106 7.45 -28.79 36.11
C LYS A 106 6.10 -29.31 35.66
N ASP A 107 5.14 -28.43 35.41
CA ASP A 107 3.77 -28.80 35.04
C ASP A 107 3.71 -29.29 33.60
N VAL A 108 4.42 -28.62 32.70
CA VAL A 108 4.63 -29.06 31.32
C VAL A 108 5.35 -30.41 31.29
N GLU A 109 6.40 -30.61 32.09
CA GLU A 109 7.10 -31.90 32.19
C GLU A 109 6.18 -33.03 32.68
N ARG A 110 5.36 -32.79 33.70
CA ARG A 110 4.35 -33.76 34.19
C ARG A 110 3.37 -34.12 33.08
N ARG A 111 2.87 -33.12 32.34
CA ARG A 111 1.92 -33.32 31.25
C ARG A 111 2.53 -34.13 30.12
N ILE A 112 3.76 -33.82 29.71
CA ILE A 112 4.49 -34.58 28.69
C ILE A 112 4.64 -36.03 29.09
N ARG A 113 5.04 -36.28 30.35
CA ARG A 113 5.18 -37.65 30.86
C ARG A 113 3.87 -38.44 30.79
N SER A 114 2.73 -37.78 30.96
CA SER A 114 1.41 -38.41 30.88
C SER A 114 0.96 -38.77 29.46
N LEU A 115 1.58 -38.19 28.42
CA LEU A 115 1.19 -38.41 27.02
C LEU A 115 1.87 -39.63 26.37
N ASP A 116 2.88 -40.21 27.03
CA ASP A 116 3.62 -41.40 26.58
C ASP A 116 4.06 -41.36 25.10
N LEU A 117 4.59 -40.21 24.67
CA LEU A 117 4.99 -39.97 23.28
C LEU A 117 6.35 -40.61 22.97
N LYS A 118 6.54 -41.08 21.73
CA LYS A 118 7.83 -41.64 21.27
C LYS A 118 8.91 -40.58 21.06
N PHE A 119 8.50 -39.40 20.59
CA PHE A 119 9.36 -38.24 20.43
C PHE A 119 8.53 -36.96 20.57
N LEU A 120 9.21 -35.86 20.86
CA LEU A 120 8.62 -34.52 20.90
C LEU A 120 9.33 -33.57 19.94
N SER A 121 8.61 -32.57 19.45
CA SER A 121 9.20 -31.46 18.70
C SER A 121 9.21 -30.19 19.54
N GLY A 122 10.18 -29.31 19.30
CA GLY A 122 10.23 -27.98 19.92
C GLY A 122 8.91 -27.20 19.82
N PRO A 123 8.25 -27.12 18.64
CA PRO A 123 6.94 -26.48 18.50
C PRO A 123 5.86 -27.08 19.42
N LEU A 124 5.78 -28.41 19.53
CA LEU A 124 4.77 -29.05 20.38
C LEU A 124 5.00 -28.78 21.87
N ILE A 125 6.26 -28.74 22.32
CA ILE A 125 6.61 -28.35 23.69
C ILE A 125 6.17 -26.90 23.96
N ARG A 126 6.43 -26.00 23.01
CA ARG A 126 6.04 -24.59 23.11
C ARG A 126 4.52 -24.42 23.21
N GLU A 127 3.73 -25.19 22.47
CA GLU A 127 2.27 -25.17 22.62
C GLU A 127 1.82 -25.64 24.01
N MET A 128 2.47 -26.66 24.59
CA MET A 128 2.16 -27.07 25.97
C MET A 128 2.52 -25.99 27.00
N VAL A 129 3.62 -25.25 26.79
CA VAL A 129 3.97 -24.08 27.61
C VAL A 129 2.92 -22.97 27.46
N ASN A 130 2.49 -22.68 26.23
CA ASN A 130 1.46 -21.66 25.95
C ASN A 130 0.12 -22.02 26.59
N MET A 131 -0.26 -23.31 26.59
CA MET A 131 -1.45 -23.78 27.31
C MET A 131 -1.35 -23.54 28.81
N GLU A 132 -0.20 -23.82 29.42
CA GLU A 132 0.01 -23.60 30.85
C GLU A 132 -0.02 -22.10 31.19
N LEU A 133 0.59 -21.25 30.37
CA LEU A 133 0.53 -19.79 30.52
C LEU A 133 -0.92 -19.28 30.46
N LEU A 134 -1.72 -19.77 29.52
CA LEU A 134 -3.14 -19.41 29.39
C LEU A 134 -3.97 -19.89 30.58
N GLN A 135 -3.76 -21.12 31.06
CA GLN A 135 -4.46 -21.66 32.23
C GLN A 135 -4.21 -20.83 33.49
N ARG A 136 -3.05 -20.18 33.57
CA ARG A 136 -2.68 -19.26 34.65
C ARG A 136 -3.09 -17.80 34.40
N GLY A 137 -3.74 -17.50 33.29
CA GLY A 137 -4.20 -16.14 32.94
C GLY A 137 -3.12 -15.22 32.35
N HIS A 138 -1.94 -15.74 31.99
CA HIS A 138 -0.81 -14.96 31.47
C HIS A 138 -0.84 -14.84 29.95
N VAL A 139 -1.85 -14.12 29.43
CA VAL A 139 -2.01 -13.87 27.99
C VAL A 139 -0.81 -13.09 27.43
N GLU A 140 -0.26 -12.14 28.19
CA GLU A 140 0.92 -11.35 27.77
C GLU A 140 2.13 -12.22 27.42
N TRP A 141 2.43 -13.20 28.27
CA TRP A 141 3.58 -14.08 28.10
C TRP A 141 3.30 -15.17 27.08
N ARG A 142 2.04 -15.64 26.99
CA ARG A 142 1.63 -16.57 25.94
C ARG A 142 1.80 -15.94 24.57
N ASN A 143 1.34 -14.72 24.36
CA ASN A 143 1.44 -14.08 23.05
C ASN A 143 2.90 -13.93 22.60
N ILE A 144 3.78 -13.53 23.51
CA ILE A 144 5.23 -13.43 23.24
C ILE A 144 5.88 -14.80 23.01
N SER A 145 5.45 -15.82 23.75
CA SER A 145 5.99 -17.18 23.65
C SER A 145 5.42 -17.96 22.47
N THR A 146 4.44 -17.41 21.75
CA THR A 146 3.80 -18.07 20.62
C THR A 146 4.76 -18.18 19.44
N ARG A 147 4.82 -19.36 18.83
CA ARG A 147 5.55 -19.54 17.58
C ARG A 147 4.66 -19.15 16.42
N ILE A 148 5.04 -18.08 15.73
CA ILE A 148 4.43 -17.66 14.47
C ILE A 148 4.92 -18.49 13.30
N GLY A 149 4.06 -18.74 12.32
CA GLY A 149 4.38 -19.56 11.15
C GLY A 149 3.16 -19.93 10.33
N THR A 150 3.38 -20.58 9.18
CA THR A 150 2.28 -21.06 8.33
C THR A 150 2.24 -22.59 8.34
N PRO A 151 1.04 -23.22 8.30
CA PRO A 151 0.90 -24.63 7.99
C PRO A 151 1.61 -25.00 6.69
N VAL A 152 2.12 -26.24 6.60
CA VAL A 152 2.83 -26.72 5.40
C VAL A 152 1.92 -26.70 4.18
N TYR A 153 0.65 -27.09 4.34
CA TYR A 153 -0.35 -27.04 3.27
C TYR A 153 -0.47 -25.62 2.69
N ASP A 154 -0.76 -24.62 3.54
CA ASP A 154 -0.85 -23.22 3.13
C ASP A 154 0.45 -22.71 2.50
N ALA A 155 1.62 -23.13 3.01
CA ALA A 155 2.90 -22.76 2.43
C ALA A 155 3.07 -23.29 1.00
N CYS A 156 2.60 -24.52 0.74
CA CYS A 156 2.61 -25.12 -0.59
C CYS A 156 1.59 -24.45 -1.51
N GLU A 157 0.39 -24.10 -1.04
CA GLU A 157 -0.58 -23.33 -1.83
C GLU A 157 0.02 -21.99 -2.26
N ILE A 158 0.69 -21.27 -1.35
CA ILE A 158 1.38 -20.01 -1.69
C ILE A 158 2.47 -20.22 -2.75
N ASP A 159 3.18 -21.35 -2.75
CA ASP A 159 4.18 -21.67 -3.79
C ASP A 159 3.54 -21.96 -5.15
N LEU A 160 2.30 -22.45 -5.17
CA LEU A 160 1.52 -22.71 -6.37
C LEU A 160 0.78 -21.46 -6.89
N GLY A 161 0.90 -20.31 -6.20
CA GLY A 161 0.19 -19.07 -6.54
C GLY A 161 -1.26 -19.02 -6.03
N SER A 162 -1.66 -19.94 -5.16
CA SER A 162 -2.99 -20.00 -4.53
C SER A 162 -2.94 -19.71 -3.03
N GLY A 163 -4.11 -19.74 -2.38
CA GLY A 163 -4.20 -19.64 -0.92
C GLY A 163 -4.17 -18.21 -0.40
N PHE A 164 -3.33 -17.97 0.61
CA PHE A 164 -3.33 -16.74 1.41
C PHE A 164 -3.16 -15.48 0.55
N GLU A 165 -4.19 -14.62 0.54
CA GLU A 165 -4.18 -13.30 -0.09
C GLU A 165 -3.72 -13.33 -1.56
N ALA A 166 -4.11 -14.38 -2.29
CA ALA A 166 -3.64 -14.61 -3.66
C ALA A 166 -3.95 -13.44 -4.60
N ASN A 167 -5.11 -12.80 -4.44
CA ASN A 167 -5.63 -11.71 -5.28
C ASN A 167 -5.78 -10.37 -4.51
N ASP A 168 -5.10 -10.21 -3.37
CA ASP A 168 -5.28 -9.02 -2.50
C ASP A 168 -4.57 -7.77 -3.04
N ASN A 169 -3.54 -7.95 -3.87
CA ASN A 169 -2.77 -6.85 -4.43
C ASN A 169 -2.52 -7.10 -5.93
N ALA A 170 -3.27 -6.38 -6.77
CA ALA A 170 -3.17 -6.54 -8.22
C ALA A 170 -1.81 -6.10 -8.80
N ASN A 171 -0.98 -5.37 -8.04
CA ASN A 171 0.34 -4.94 -8.48
C ASN A 171 1.45 -6.01 -8.30
N LEU A 172 1.17 -7.10 -7.58
CA LEU A 172 2.13 -8.20 -7.43
C LEU A 172 2.17 -9.07 -8.69
N GLN A 173 3.38 -9.34 -9.17
CA GLN A 173 3.59 -10.32 -10.23
C GLN A 173 3.75 -11.71 -9.62
N GLU A 174 2.95 -12.67 -10.06
CA GLU A 174 3.08 -14.06 -9.59
C GLU A 174 4.43 -14.66 -10.02
N ASN A 175 5.28 -14.96 -9.02
CA ASN A 175 6.60 -15.56 -9.14
C ASN A 175 7.10 -16.01 -7.75
N ALA A 176 8.29 -16.61 -7.68
CA ALA A 176 8.86 -17.11 -6.42
C ALA A 176 9.10 -16.03 -5.35
N GLU A 177 9.41 -14.79 -5.75
CA GLU A 177 9.55 -13.67 -4.81
C GLU A 177 8.20 -13.26 -4.21
N THR A 178 7.11 -13.34 -4.99
CA THR A 178 5.74 -13.17 -4.46
C THR A 178 5.42 -14.25 -3.43
N SER A 179 5.75 -15.52 -3.69
CA SER A 179 5.53 -16.61 -2.71
C SER A 179 6.33 -16.40 -1.42
N HIS A 180 7.60 -15.99 -1.53
CA HIS A 180 8.43 -15.64 -0.37
C HIS A 180 7.86 -14.45 0.41
N LYS A 181 7.42 -13.40 -0.28
CA LYS A 181 6.77 -12.23 0.32
C LYS A 181 5.49 -12.63 1.05
N LYS A 182 4.55 -13.35 0.41
CA LYS A 182 3.27 -13.78 1.00
C LYS A 182 3.49 -14.60 2.29
N LYS A 183 4.48 -15.50 2.30
CA LYS A 183 4.89 -16.24 3.52
C LYS A 183 5.40 -15.31 4.63
N ALA A 184 6.27 -14.35 4.28
CA ALA A 184 6.80 -13.38 5.24
C ALA A 184 5.72 -12.42 5.76
N ASP A 185 4.79 -11.98 4.91
CA ASP A 185 3.69 -11.10 5.25
C ASP A 185 2.74 -11.79 6.23
N LYS A 186 2.36 -13.04 5.97
CA LYS A 186 1.52 -13.83 6.90
C LYS A 186 2.15 -13.95 8.28
N ILE A 187 3.45 -14.27 8.34
CA ILE A 187 4.21 -14.37 9.59
C ILE A 187 4.25 -13.02 10.31
N SER A 188 4.49 -11.93 9.57
CA SER A 188 4.60 -10.59 10.15
C SER A 188 3.25 -10.09 10.67
N LYS A 189 2.15 -10.32 9.94
CA LYS A 189 0.79 -9.99 10.38
C LYS A 189 0.46 -10.69 11.71
N GLU A 190 0.72 -11.99 11.80
CA GLU A 190 0.52 -12.75 13.03
C GLU A 190 1.37 -12.21 14.18
N GLN A 191 2.64 -11.90 13.93
CA GLN A 191 3.54 -11.30 14.92
C GLN A 191 2.96 -10.01 15.50
N TYR A 192 2.56 -9.05 14.64
CA TYR A 192 2.09 -7.76 15.12
C TYR A 192 0.74 -7.86 15.84
N LEU A 193 -0.16 -8.75 15.41
CA LEU A 193 -1.41 -8.99 16.13
C LEU A 193 -1.18 -9.51 17.55
N LEU A 194 -0.19 -10.39 17.74
CA LEU A 194 0.17 -10.91 19.06
C LEU A 194 0.84 -9.86 19.95
N LEU A 195 1.57 -8.91 19.36
CA LEU A 195 2.27 -7.84 20.08
C LEU A 195 1.39 -6.62 20.37
N LEU A 196 0.34 -6.41 19.59
CA LEU A 196 -0.59 -5.31 19.79
C LEU A 196 -1.32 -5.45 21.13
N PRO A 197 -1.71 -4.33 21.76
CA PRO A 197 -2.70 -4.36 22.84
C PRO A 197 -3.91 -5.20 22.39
N PRO A 198 -4.38 -6.18 23.19
CA PRO A 198 -5.39 -7.15 22.74
C PRO A 198 -6.63 -6.50 22.14
N LYS A 199 -7.13 -5.43 22.75
CA LYS A 199 -8.27 -4.67 22.23
C LYS A 199 -8.05 -4.13 20.80
N LEU A 200 -6.85 -3.65 20.47
CA LEU A 200 -6.56 -3.14 19.12
C LEU A 200 -6.44 -4.27 18.10
N ALA A 201 -5.84 -5.39 18.51
CA ALA A 201 -5.79 -6.60 17.67
C ALA A 201 -7.21 -7.13 17.39
N ASP A 202 -8.06 -7.19 18.41
CA ASP A 202 -9.45 -7.67 18.30
C ASP A 202 -10.27 -6.76 17.37
N LEU A 203 -10.16 -5.43 17.48
CA LEU A 203 -10.85 -4.51 16.58
C LEU A 203 -10.44 -4.71 15.11
N HIS A 204 -9.16 -5.02 14.85
CA HIS A 204 -8.72 -5.38 13.51
C HIS A 204 -9.30 -6.73 13.07
N LEU A 205 -9.11 -7.77 13.87
CA LEU A 205 -9.51 -9.14 13.57
C LEU A 205 -11.03 -9.27 13.37
N ASN A 206 -11.80 -8.61 14.21
CA ASN A 206 -13.25 -8.61 14.15
C ASN A 206 -13.78 -7.78 13.00
N GLY A 207 -13.01 -6.86 12.41
CA GLY A 207 -13.45 -6.02 11.29
C GLY A 207 -14.12 -4.71 11.69
N ASP A 208 -13.90 -4.22 12.92
CA ASP A 208 -14.36 -2.89 13.36
C ASP A 208 -13.47 -1.78 12.77
N LEU A 209 -12.17 -2.06 12.66
CA LEU A 209 -11.20 -1.23 11.95
C LEU A 209 -10.30 -2.09 11.07
N HIS A 210 -9.59 -1.45 10.15
CA HIS A 210 -8.58 -2.09 9.32
C HIS A 210 -7.26 -1.35 9.42
N ILE A 211 -6.21 -2.09 9.77
CA ILE A 211 -4.84 -1.58 9.89
C ILE A 211 -4.19 -1.88 8.54
N HIS A 212 -3.92 -0.83 7.75
CA HIS A 212 -3.30 -0.99 6.45
C HIS A 212 -1.83 -1.38 6.60
N ASP A 213 -1.35 -2.21 5.66
CA ASP A 213 0.01 -2.77 5.62
C ASP A 213 0.47 -3.32 6.97
N LEU A 214 -0.39 -4.09 7.63
CA LEU A 214 -0.16 -4.65 8.96
C LEU A 214 1.17 -5.43 9.03
N GLU A 215 1.58 -6.10 7.95
CA GLU A 215 2.87 -6.80 7.83
C GLU A 215 4.10 -5.89 8.00
N TYR A 216 3.93 -4.57 7.93
CA TYR A 216 4.99 -3.59 8.10
C TYR A 216 4.78 -2.67 9.32
N LEU A 217 3.72 -2.88 10.10
CA LEU A 217 3.27 -1.98 11.16
C LEU A 217 4.41 -1.54 12.09
N GLY A 218 5.24 -2.47 12.57
CA GLY A 218 6.33 -2.16 13.49
C GLY A 218 7.69 -1.91 12.84
N THR A 219 7.77 -1.70 11.52
CA THR A 219 9.07 -1.55 10.81
C THR A 219 9.13 -0.45 9.76
N ARG A 220 7.99 0.08 9.29
CA ARG A 220 7.94 1.08 8.20
C ARG A 220 6.89 2.16 8.46
N ALA A 221 7.16 3.37 7.95
CA ALA A 221 6.12 4.36 7.71
C ALA A 221 5.24 3.93 6.52
N PHE A 222 4.12 4.60 6.28
CA PHE A 222 3.22 4.25 5.18
C PHE A 222 3.77 4.77 3.85
N CYS A 223 3.65 6.05 3.51
CA CYS A 223 4.05 6.57 2.19
C CYS A 223 4.86 7.87 2.27
N GLN A 224 5.47 8.26 1.15
CA GLN A 224 6.30 9.46 1.07
C GLN A 224 6.27 10.11 -0.33
N ASP A 225 6.02 11.41 -0.36
CA ASP A 225 6.39 12.31 -1.45
C ASP A 225 7.75 12.96 -1.17
N TRP A 226 8.66 12.90 -2.11
CA TRP A 226 10.05 13.27 -1.92
C TRP A 226 10.36 14.63 -2.54
N ASP A 227 11.17 15.43 -1.85
CA ASP A 227 11.81 16.61 -2.44
C ASP A 227 13.00 16.17 -3.30
N LEU A 228 12.83 16.17 -4.62
CA LEU A 228 13.88 15.71 -5.55
C LEU A 228 15.17 16.55 -5.45
N ARG A 229 15.09 17.81 -4.98
CA ARG A 229 16.25 18.68 -4.74
C ARG A 229 17.23 18.04 -3.76
N TYR A 230 16.73 17.27 -2.79
CA TYR A 230 17.57 16.55 -1.83
C TYR A 230 18.59 15.64 -2.53
N PHE A 231 18.14 14.83 -3.48
CA PHE A 231 19.00 13.89 -4.21
C PHE A 231 19.89 14.57 -5.26
N PHE A 232 19.49 15.74 -5.76
CA PHE A 232 20.30 16.55 -6.66
C PHE A 232 21.36 17.39 -5.92
N TYR A 233 21.12 17.67 -4.64
CA TYR A 233 22.07 18.34 -3.77
C TYR A 233 23.05 17.35 -3.13
N TYR A 234 22.59 16.27 -2.50
CA TYR A 234 23.48 15.35 -1.77
C TYR A 234 24.03 14.20 -2.62
N GLY A 235 23.37 13.86 -3.73
CA GLY A 235 23.61 12.61 -4.45
C GLY A 235 22.72 11.47 -3.94
N LEU A 236 23.14 10.22 -4.15
CA LEU A 236 22.33 9.05 -3.84
C LEU A 236 23.12 8.05 -2.99
N MET A 237 22.53 7.67 -1.86
CA MET A 237 23.03 6.63 -0.97
C MET A 237 21.91 5.59 -0.76
N PRO A 238 21.79 4.59 -1.67
CA PRO A 238 20.60 3.75 -1.77
C PRO A 238 20.42 2.80 -0.57
N ASP A 239 21.50 2.41 0.09
CA ASP A 239 21.44 1.62 1.34
C ASP A 239 21.20 2.49 2.59
N GLY A 240 21.20 3.82 2.43
CA GLY A 240 21.06 4.82 3.50
C GLY A 240 22.26 4.98 4.44
N SER A 241 23.31 4.16 4.30
CA SER A 241 24.47 4.17 5.20
C SER A 241 25.79 4.46 4.49
N GLY A 242 25.86 4.16 3.19
CA GLY A 242 27.06 4.26 2.35
C GLY A 242 28.10 3.19 2.64
N ALA A 243 27.78 2.22 3.50
CA ALA A 243 28.73 1.19 3.94
C ALA A 243 28.66 -0.09 3.10
N LYS A 244 27.51 -0.39 2.49
CA LYS A 244 27.27 -1.64 1.73
C LYS A 244 27.10 -1.40 0.24
N ALA A 245 26.46 -0.29 -0.13
CA ALA A 245 26.30 0.13 -1.51
C ALA A 245 27.21 1.31 -1.83
N SER A 246 27.57 1.46 -3.10
CA SER A 246 28.29 2.64 -3.59
C SER A 246 27.47 3.90 -3.32
N VAL A 247 28.14 4.94 -2.83
CA VAL A 247 27.57 6.28 -2.67
C VAL A 247 27.84 7.07 -3.95
N ALA A 248 26.79 7.57 -4.59
CA ALA A 248 26.90 8.49 -5.71
C ALA A 248 26.92 9.93 -5.18
N GLY A 249 27.90 10.72 -5.62
CA GLY A 249 27.87 12.17 -5.43
C GLY A 249 26.75 12.84 -6.25
N PRO A 250 26.57 14.16 -6.16
CA PRO A 250 25.50 14.87 -6.84
C PRO A 250 25.51 14.65 -8.36
N ALA A 251 24.32 14.56 -8.96
CA ALA A 251 24.21 14.37 -10.40
C ALA A 251 24.82 15.59 -11.14
N MET A 252 25.70 15.33 -12.11
CA MET A 252 26.36 16.37 -12.92
C MET A 252 25.81 16.47 -14.35
N LYS A 253 25.07 15.45 -14.78
CA LYS A 253 24.49 15.29 -16.12
C LYS A 253 23.06 14.76 -15.99
N ALA A 254 22.21 15.03 -16.97
CA ALA A 254 20.79 14.70 -16.90
C ALA A 254 20.52 13.21 -16.79
N GLU A 255 21.32 12.38 -17.45
CA GLU A 255 21.19 10.92 -17.43
C GLU A 255 21.34 10.42 -15.99
N VAL A 256 22.31 10.97 -15.25
CA VAL A 256 22.54 10.66 -13.83
C VAL A 256 21.41 11.21 -12.96
N ALA A 257 20.88 12.40 -13.26
CA ALA A 257 19.76 12.99 -12.54
C ALA A 257 18.49 12.13 -12.65
N ILE A 258 18.15 11.65 -13.86
CA ILE A 258 17.06 10.68 -14.07
C ILE A 258 17.31 9.41 -13.26
N LEU A 259 18.52 8.84 -13.34
CA LEU A 259 18.85 7.63 -12.59
C LEU A 259 18.80 7.83 -11.07
N HIS A 260 19.14 9.02 -10.56
CA HIS A 260 18.97 9.36 -9.15
C HIS A 260 17.50 9.38 -8.76
N ALA A 261 16.64 10.02 -9.56
CA ALA A 261 15.19 10.05 -9.31
C ALA A 261 14.60 8.63 -9.28
N VAL A 262 14.90 7.81 -10.30
CA VAL A 262 14.46 6.40 -10.38
C VAL A 262 14.91 5.60 -9.16
N LYS A 263 16.21 5.62 -8.86
CA LYS A 263 16.79 4.79 -7.80
C LYS A 263 16.40 5.28 -6.41
N ALA A 264 16.11 6.57 -6.24
CA ALA A 264 15.58 7.10 -4.99
C ALA A 264 14.22 6.48 -4.65
N LEU A 265 13.25 6.50 -5.58
CA LEU A 265 11.94 5.88 -5.36
C LEU A 265 12.04 4.36 -5.16
N GLY A 266 12.88 3.69 -5.95
CA GLY A 266 13.14 2.25 -5.79
C GLY A 266 13.75 1.89 -4.43
N SER A 267 14.70 2.68 -3.95
CA SER A 267 15.35 2.46 -2.64
C SER A 267 14.41 2.79 -1.48
N ALA A 268 13.57 3.82 -1.64
CA ALA A 268 12.57 4.23 -0.66
C ALA A 268 11.58 3.12 -0.32
N GLN A 269 11.23 2.25 -1.28
CA GLN A 269 10.40 1.07 -1.03
C GLN A 269 11.00 0.07 -0.04
N THR A 270 12.25 0.20 0.40
CA THR A 270 12.72 -0.64 1.51
C THR A 270 12.24 -0.15 2.88
N ASN A 271 11.82 1.11 2.99
CA ASN A 271 11.55 1.84 4.24
C ASN A 271 10.08 2.28 4.42
N PHE A 272 9.26 2.31 3.36
CA PHE A 272 7.88 2.86 3.37
C PHE A 272 6.85 1.92 2.74
N ALA A 273 5.83 1.46 3.45
CA ALA A 273 4.89 0.42 3.02
C ALA A 273 4.06 0.69 1.75
N GLY A 274 3.68 1.95 1.50
CA GLY A 274 2.88 2.40 0.36
C GLY A 274 3.68 3.05 -0.76
N GLY A 275 2.98 3.87 -1.56
CA GLY A 275 3.50 4.54 -2.76
C GLY A 275 4.56 5.61 -2.47
N GLN A 276 5.41 5.84 -3.46
CA GLN A 276 6.53 6.80 -3.41
C GLN A 276 6.43 7.79 -4.57
N GLY A 277 6.50 9.09 -4.32
CA GLY A 277 6.38 10.06 -5.42
C GLY A 277 7.32 11.24 -5.37
N PHE A 278 7.22 12.07 -6.40
CA PHE A 278 7.86 13.38 -6.46
C PHE A 278 6.83 14.45 -6.81
N TYR A 279 6.67 15.44 -5.94
CA TYR A 279 5.99 16.69 -6.24
C TYR A 279 6.89 17.60 -7.09
N ASN A 280 6.30 18.45 -7.94
CA ASN A 280 7.03 19.40 -8.78
C ASN A 280 8.19 18.78 -9.60
N PHE A 281 8.00 17.54 -10.07
CA PHE A 281 9.06 16.69 -10.63
C PHE A 281 9.85 17.38 -11.77
N LEU A 282 9.14 17.96 -12.74
CA LEU A 282 9.76 18.58 -13.91
C LEU A 282 10.47 19.88 -13.55
N THR A 283 9.90 20.69 -12.65
CA THR A 283 10.51 21.94 -12.17
C THR A 283 11.89 21.68 -11.56
N PHE A 284 12.01 20.67 -10.71
CA PHE A 284 13.29 20.34 -10.07
C PHE A 284 14.28 19.68 -11.01
N LEU A 285 13.82 18.95 -12.03
CA LEU A 285 14.67 18.34 -13.04
C LEU A 285 15.16 19.33 -14.10
N ALA A 286 14.38 20.38 -14.39
CA ALA A 286 14.59 21.31 -15.50
C ALA A 286 16.03 21.86 -15.65
N PRO A 287 16.77 22.22 -14.57
CA PRO A 287 18.15 22.70 -14.70
C PRO A 287 19.13 21.72 -15.35
N TYR A 288 18.82 20.42 -15.35
CA TYR A 288 19.62 19.40 -16.02
C TYR A 288 19.35 19.28 -17.52
N LEU A 289 18.23 19.82 -17.98
CA LEU A 289 17.75 19.73 -19.36
C LEU A 289 18.15 20.95 -20.21
N GLU A 290 18.73 21.98 -19.58
CA GLU A 290 19.18 23.20 -20.25
C GLU A 290 20.08 22.90 -21.45
N GLY A 291 19.74 23.50 -22.59
CA GLY A 291 20.48 23.35 -23.85
C GLY A 291 20.32 22.01 -24.57
N LYS A 292 19.48 21.09 -24.07
CA LYS A 292 19.17 19.83 -24.77
C LYS A 292 18.14 20.02 -25.87
N THR A 293 18.21 19.17 -26.89
CA THR A 293 17.19 19.08 -27.94
C THR A 293 15.97 18.35 -27.43
N TYR A 294 14.81 18.54 -28.06
CA TYR A 294 13.61 17.79 -27.72
C TYR A 294 13.81 16.27 -27.83
N SER A 295 14.57 15.78 -28.83
CA SER A 295 14.88 14.35 -28.96
C SER A 295 15.65 13.81 -27.75
N ASP A 296 16.62 14.58 -27.24
CA ASP A 296 17.37 14.18 -26.05
C ASP A 296 16.48 14.17 -24.81
N VAL A 297 15.62 15.18 -24.65
CA VAL A 297 14.67 15.27 -23.52
C VAL A 297 13.68 14.11 -23.56
N LYS A 298 13.14 13.77 -24.74
CA LYS A 298 12.26 12.62 -24.92
C LYS A 298 12.94 11.31 -24.58
N GLN A 299 14.19 11.12 -24.98
CA GLN A 299 14.93 9.92 -24.60
C GLN A 299 15.14 9.80 -23.08
N LEU A 300 15.36 10.93 -22.39
CA LEU A 300 15.48 10.96 -20.93
C LEU A 300 14.16 10.66 -20.22
N MET A 301 13.04 11.21 -20.72
CA MET A 301 11.70 10.91 -20.19
C MET A 301 11.32 9.45 -20.45
N GLN A 302 11.65 8.92 -21.63
CA GLN A 302 11.47 7.50 -21.94
C GLN A 302 12.28 6.62 -20.98
N MET A 303 13.56 6.95 -20.75
CA MET A 303 14.40 6.24 -19.79
C MET A 303 13.79 6.25 -18.39
N PHE A 304 13.27 7.39 -17.93
CA PHE A 304 12.58 7.50 -16.64
C PHE A 304 11.37 6.56 -16.56
N VAL A 305 10.44 6.65 -17.52
CA VAL A 305 9.20 5.85 -17.53
C VAL A 305 9.52 4.35 -17.56
N TYR A 306 10.41 3.93 -18.47
CA TYR A 306 10.76 2.51 -18.62
C TYR A 306 11.38 1.95 -17.35
N GLU A 307 12.37 2.64 -16.76
CA GLU A 307 13.00 2.21 -15.52
C GLU A 307 11.99 2.07 -14.37
N MET A 308 11.03 2.99 -14.24
CA MET A 308 9.99 2.91 -13.21
C MET A 308 9.02 1.73 -13.41
N THR A 309 8.74 1.35 -14.66
CA THR A 309 7.85 0.21 -14.98
C THR A 309 8.54 -1.14 -15.10
N GLN A 310 9.88 -1.19 -15.08
CA GLN A 310 10.64 -2.42 -15.29
C GLN A 310 11.44 -2.83 -14.05
N MET A 311 11.40 -2.03 -12.98
CA MET A 311 12.07 -2.33 -11.72
C MET A 311 11.31 -3.42 -10.94
N MET A 312 11.53 -4.69 -11.32
CA MET A 312 10.92 -5.88 -10.73
C MET A 312 11.73 -6.46 -9.55
N VAL A 313 12.68 -5.70 -9.02
CA VAL A 313 13.54 -6.14 -7.90
C VAL A 313 12.97 -5.75 -6.53
N ALA A 314 11.88 -5.00 -6.51
CA ALA A 314 11.28 -4.50 -5.28
C ALA A 314 10.18 -5.44 -4.75
N ARG A 315 10.16 -5.64 -3.42
CA ARG A 315 9.05 -6.21 -2.62
C ARG A 315 8.22 -7.31 -3.28
N GLY A 316 8.77 -8.52 -3.36
CA GLY A 316 8.06 -9.66 -3.93
C GLY A 316 7.92 -9.59 -5.45
N GLY A 317 8.76 -8.80 -6.12
CA GLY A 317 8.74 -8.70 -7.59
C GLY A 317 7.64 -7.80 -8.13
N GLN A 318 7.23 -6.77 -7.40
CA GLN A 318 6.32 -5.73 -7.91
C GLN A 318 7.08 -4.56 -8.51
N VAL A 319 6.47 -3.90 -9.49
CA VAL A 319 6.92 -2.58 -9.96
C VAL A 319 6.75 -1.54 -8.86
N VAL A 320 7.60 -0.51 -8.90
CA VAL A 320 7.58 0.55 -7.90
C VAL A 320 6.27 1.34 -8.02
N PHE A 321 5.37 1.18 -7.04
CA PHE A 321 4.18 2.03 -6.92
C PHE A 321 4.64 3.48 -6.74
N SER A 322 4.57 4.24 -7.83
CA SER A 322 5.11 5.59 -7.92
C SER A 322 4.19 6.60 -8.57
N SER A 323 4.37 7.87 -8.22
CA SER A 323 3.70 9.00 -8.85
C SER A 323 4.67 10.17 -9.08
N VAL A 324 4.34 11.01 -10.05
CA VAL A 324 5.01 12.29 -10.29
C VAL A 324 3.96 13.36 -10.52
N GLN A 325 4.04 14.47 -9.77
CA GLN A 325 3.21 15.65 -10.00
C GLN A 325 3.83 16.50 -11.09
N LEU A 326 3.00 16.91 -12.05
CA LEU A 326 3.41 17.56 -13.29
C LEU A 326 2.60 18.84 -13.49
N SER A 327 3.29 19.96 -13.61
CA SER A 327 2.71 21.24 -14.00
C SER A 327 3.22 21.61 -15.41
N PRO A 328 2.39 22.24 -16.27
CA PRO A 328 2.77 22.54 -17.65
C PRO A 328 3.86 23.62 -17.77
N GLY A 329 4.11 24.39 -16.71
CA GLY A 329 5.21 25.35 -16.60
C GLY A 329 5.78 25.38 -15.19
N VAL A 330 6.64 26.36 -14.89
CA VAL A 330 7.21 26.59 -13.56
C VAL A 330 6.18 27.28 -12.66
N PRO A 331 5.71 26.62 -11.58
CA PRO A 331 4.73 27.23 -10.68
C PRO A 331 5.29 28.47 -10.01
N LYS A 332 4.42 29.45 -9.74
CA LYS A 332 4.78 30.74 -9.17
C LYS A 332 5.53 30.60 -7.85
N LEU A 333 5.15 29.62 -7.03
CA LEU A 333 5.80 29.31 -5.74
C LEU A 333 7.31 29.06 -5.89
N TRP A 334 7.73 28.45 -7.00
CA TRP A 334 9.12 28.08 -7.26
C TRP A 334 9.85 29.08 -8.15
N ARG A 335 9.13 29.90 -8.90
CA ARG A 335 9.66 30.75 -9.97
C ARG A 335 10.83 31.63 -9.55
N ASP A 336 10.74 32.24 -8.37
CA ASP A 336 11.76 33.15 -7.82
C ASP A 336 12.75 32.45 -6.86
N LYS A 337 12.57 31.15 -6.61
CA LYS A 337 13.41 30.39 -5.68
C LYS A 337 14.69 29.91 -6.37
N PRO A 338 15.81 29.81 -5.63
CA PRO A 338 17.08 29.39 -6.21
C PRO A 338 17.00 27.95 -6.73
N ALA A 339 17.52 27.72 -7.92
CA ALA A 339 17.61 26.38 -8.49
C ALA A 339 18.61 25.53 -7.69
N VAL A 340 18.22 24.31 -7.33
CA VAL A 340 19.06 23.35 -6.61
C VAL A 340 19.47 22.22 -7.54
N TYR A 341 20.73 22.21 -7.96
CA TYR A 341 21.27 21.20 -8.86
C TYR A 341 22.80 21.15 -8.82
N LYS A 342 23.37 20.01 -9.20
CA LYS A 342 24.82 19.74 -9.24
C LYS A 342 25.49 19.97 -7.88
N GLY A 343 24.80 19.59 -6.80
CA GLY A 343 25.33 19.71 -5.44
C GLY A 343 25.41 21.13 -4.89
N ARG A 344 24.63 22.05 -5.45
CA ARG A 344 24.67 23.48 -5.11
C ARG A 344 23.27 24.09 -5.10
N VAL A 345 23.08 25.06 -4.21
CA VAL A 345 21.96 26.02 -4.25
C VAL A 345 22.45 27.25 -5.00
N HIS A 346 21.81 27.60 -6.12
CA HIS A 346 22.27 28.69 -7.00
C HIS A 346 21.69 30.04 -6.58
N ASN A 347 22.06 30.49 -5.38
CA ASN A 347 21.59 31.74 -4.78
C ASN A 347 22.60 32.91 -4.91
N GLY A 348 23.77 32.69 -5.52
CA GLY A 348 24.85 33.68 -5.59
C GLY A 348 25.90 33.55 -4.49
N GLU A 349 25.71 32.62 -3.56
CA GLU A 349 26.66 32.31 -2.48
C GLU A 349 27.53 31.09 -2.84
N ASN A 350 28.57 30.82 -2.05
CA ASN A 350 29.43 29.65 -2.20
C ASN A 350 29.99 29.43 -3.62
N GLY A 351 30.22 30.52 -4.37
CA GLY A 351 30.77 30.52 -5.72
C GLY A 351 29.77 30.15 -6.83
N THR A 352 28.47 30.13 -6.53
CA THR A 352 27.40 29.91 -7.51
C THR A 352 26.96 31.22 -8.17
N GLN A 353 26.39 31.13 -9.36
CA GLN A 353 25.63 32.23 -9.95
C GLN A 353 24.22 32.22 -9.33
N THR A 354 23.57 33.39 -9.24
CA THR A 354 22.16 33.43 -8.89
C THR A 354 21.36 32.92 -10.08
N ARG A 355 20.69 31.79 -9.90
CA ARG A 355 19.78 31.20 -10.89
C ARG A 355 18.49 30.76 -10.22
N THR A 356 17.37 31.09 -10.83
CA THR A 356 16.04 30.74 -10.30
C THR A 356 15.36 29.68 -11.15
N TYR A 357 14.38 28.95 -10.60
CA TYR A 357 13.64 27.96 -11.38
C TYR A 357 12.87 28.60 -12.56
N GLY A 358 12.45 29.86 -12.44
CA GLY A 358 11.76 30.59 -13.51
C GLY A 358 12.58 30.76 -14.80
N GLU A 359 13.90 30.63 -14.75
CA GLU A 359 14.76 30.65 -15.95
C GLU A 359 14.60 29.39 -16.82
N PHE A 360 14.02 28.32 -16.29
CA PHE A 360 13.94 27.00 -16.94
C PHE A 360 12.52 26.66 -17.44
N GLU A 361 11.68 27.67 -17.68
CA GLU A 361 10.33 27.50 -18.22
C GLU A 361 10.33 26.69 -19.53
N ARG A 362 11.31 26.95 -20.41
CA ARG A 362 11.51 26.21 -21.66
C ARG A 362 11.70 24.72 -21.40
N GLU A 363 12.60 24.37 -20.49
CA GLU A 363 12.95 23.00 -20.16
C GLU A 363 11.77 22.25 -19.55
N VAL A 364 10.97 22.90 -18.69
CA VAL A 364 9.75 22.30 -18.12
C VAL A 364 8.74 21.98 -19.22
N ARG A 365 8.41 22.94 -20.10
CA ARG A 365 7.45 22.73 -21.19
C ARG A 365 7.88 21.63 -22.15
N LEU A 366 9.17 21.59 -22.52
CA LEU A 366 9.73 20.53 -23.36
C LEU A 366 9.67 19.16 -22.68
N ALA A 367 10.00 19.08 -21.39
CA ALA A 367 9.97 17.84 -20.64
C ALA A 367 8.54 17.33 -20.42
N PHE A 368 7.59 18.22 -20.17
CA PHE A 368 6.18 17.89 -20.06
C PHE A 368 5.66 17.28 -21.36
N LYS A 369 5.87 18.00 -22.48
CA LYS A 369 5.54 17.50 -23.82
C LYS A 369 6.14 16.12 -24.05
N ALA A 370 7.44 15.99 -23.83
CA ALA A 370 8.18 14.75 -24.06
C ALA A 370 7.68 13.57 -23.20
N LEU A 371 7.33 13.83 -21.94
CA LEU A 371 6.76 12.81 -21.05
C LEU A 371 5.36 12.39 -21.52
N MET A 372 4.50 13.35 -21.90
CA MET A 372 3.18 13.05 -22.46
C MET A 372 3.28 12.26 -23.77
N ASP A 373 4.19 12.63 -24.67
CA ASP A 373 4.42 11.87 -25.91
C ASP A 373 4.80 10.41 -25.63
N VAL A 374 5.72 10.17 -24.69
CA VAL A 374 6.10 8.79 -24.27
C VAL A 374 4.88 8.04 -23.70
N MET A 375 4.10 8.68 -22.84
CA MET A 375 2.91 8.07 -22.24
C MET A 375 1.84 7.76 -23.28
N ILE A 376 1.63 8.64 -24.27
CA ILE A 376 0.66 8.47 -25.36
C ILE A 376 1.11 7.37 -26.32
N GLU A 377 2.41 7.28 -26.63
CA GLU A 377 2.96 6.20 -27.46
C GLU A 377 2.67 4.82 -26.85
N GLY A 378 2.75 4.72 -25.51
CA GLY A 378 2.62 3.46 -24.78
C GLY A 378 3.90 2.62 -24.87
N ASP A 379 3.85 1.40 -24.35
CA ASP A 379 4.97 0.47 -24.47
C ASP A 379 5.13 -0.07 -25.90
N ASN A 380 6.11 -0.95 -26.12
CA ASN A 380 6.38 -1.50 -27.44
C ASN A 380 5.23 -2.33 -28.04
N TRP A 381 4.25 -2.76 -27.22
CA TRP A 381 3.03 -3.43 -27.66
C TRP A 381 1.83 -2.46 -27.74
N GLY A 382 2.04 -1.18 -27.43
CA GLY A 382 0.99 -0.17 -27.36
C GLY A 382 0.17 -0.21 -26.07
N LYS A 383 0.62 -0.93 -25.03
CA LYS A 383 -0.04 -0.91 -23.71
C LYS A 383 0.24 0.41 -22.98
N PRO A 384 -0.69 0.87 -22.12
CA PRO A 384 -0.42 2.03 -21.28
C PRO A 384 0.68 1.74 -20.25
N PHE A 385 1.35 2.81 -19.81
CA PHE A 385 2.19 2.77 -18.61
C PHE A 385 1.34 3.06 -17.37
N ASN A 386 1.41 2.18 -16.38
CA ASN A 386 0.67 2.33 -15.12
C ASN A 386 1.43 3.20 -14.09
N PHE A 387 2.76 3.23 -14.21
CA PHE A 387 3.67 3.96 -13.33
C PHE A 387 4.77 4.69 -14.13
N PRO A 388 5.39 5.74 -13.57
CA PRO A 388 4.88 6.48 -12.43
C PRO A 388 3.55 7.13 -12.83
N LYS A 389 2.58 7.19 -11.91
CA LYS A 389 1.30 7.86 -12.15
C LYS A 389 1.58 9.33 -12.50
N PRO A 390 1.21 9.80 -13.70
CA PRO A 390 1.27 11.22 -14.01
C PRO A 390 0.11 11.93 -13.31
N GLU A 391 0.41 12.80 -12.36
CA GLU A 391 -0.57 13.61 -11.65
C GLU A 391 -0.48 15.04 -12.18
N ILE A 392 -1.39 15.37 -13.11
CA ILE A 392 -1.41 16.65 -13.81
C ILE A 392 -2.05 17.70 -12.91
N SER A 393 -1.28 18.75 -12.62
CA SER A 393 -1.76 19.85 -11.82
C SER A 393 -2.59 20.83 -12.66
N ILE A 394 -3.81 21.11 -12.21
CA ILE A 394 -4.67 22.17 -12.72
C ILE A 394 -4.63 23.30 -11.69
N GLU A 395 -3.71 24.24 -11.90
CA GLU A 395 -3.43 25.35 -10.99
C GLU A 395 -3.88 26.69 -11.59
N PRO A 396 -4.24 27.68 -10.74
CA PRO A 396 -4.55 29.03 -11.21
C PRO A 396 -3.43 29.64 -12.08
N ASP A 397 -2.17 29.31 -11.77
CA ASP A 397 -0.98 29.80 -12.46
C ASP A 397 -0.94 29.49 -13.96
N PHE A 398 -1.64 28.44 -14.41
CA PHE A 398 -1.61 27.95 -15.79
C PHE A 398 -2.99 28.02 -16.47
N MET A 399 -3.97 28.69 -15.85
CA MET A 399 -5.26 28.97 -16.49
C MET A 399 -5.19 30.13 -17.47
N GLU A 400 -4.15 30.95 -17.36
CA GLU A 400 -3.84 32.06 -18.26
C GLU A 400 -2.50 31.80 -18.96
N GLU A 401 -2.44 32.09 -20.25
CA GLU A 401 -1.22 31.94 -21.04
C GLU A 401 -0.20 33.04 -20.73
N ASP A 402 1.08 32.67 -20.70
CA ASP A 402 2.16 33.66 -20.74
C ASP A 402 2.38 34.11 -22.19
N GLU A 403 1.55 35.04 -22.65
CA GLU A 403 1.58 35.60 -24.02
C GLU A 403 2.96 36.16 -24.41
N PHE A 404 3.68 36.74 -23.44
CA PHE A 404 5.01 37.30 -23.70
C PHE A 404 6.02 36.18 -23.95
N PHE A 405 6.04 35.16 -23.09
CA PHE A 405 6.89 33.99 -23.26
C PHE A 405 6.54 33.22 -24.54
N ASN A 406 5.26 32.96 -24.79
CA ASN A 406 4.77 32.25 -25.98
C ASN A 406 5.19 32.96 -27.28
N LYS A 407 5.10 34.29 -27.32
CA LYS A 407 5.56 35.08 -28.48
C LYS A 407 7.08 35.05 -28.65
N ALA A 408 7.82 35.00 -27.55
CA ALA A 408 9.29 34.90 -27.58
C ALA A 408 9.78 33.48 -27.97
N HIS A 409 8.96 32.46 -27.70
CA HIS A 409 9.25 31.05 -27.90
C HIS A 409 8.16 30.32 -28.70
N PRO A 410 7.87 30.73 -29.95
CA PRO A 410 6.80 30.14 -30.76
C PRO A 410 7.03 28.67 -31.12
N GLU A 411 8.24 28.14 -30.91
CA GLU A 411 8.58 26.74 -31.08
C GLU A 411 8.15 25.83 -29.93
N LEU A 412 7.78 26.41 -28.78
CA LEU A 412 7.37 25.69 -27.58
C LEU A 412 5.85 25.61 -27.50
N PRO A 413 5.30 24.51 -26.95
CA PRO A 413 3.88 24.42 -26.74
C PRO A 413 3.40 25.43 -25.69
N THR A 414 2.19 25.93 -25.89
CA THR A 414 1.47 26.74 -24.90
C THR A 414 0.99 25.87 -23.72
N TYR A 415 0.53 26.47 -22.62
CA TYR A 415 -0.06 25.69 -21.53
C TYR A 415 -1.31 24.95 -22.00
N GLU A 416 -2.11 25.59 -22.86
CA GLU A 416 -3.30 25.01 -23.47
C GLU A 416 -2.99 23.76 -24.29
N GLU A 417 -1.96 23.82 -25.15
CA GLU A 417 -1.52 22.69 -25.97
C GLU A 417 -0.95 21.55 -25.11
N LEU A 418 -0.22 21.88 -24.04
CA LEU A 418 0.27 20.88 -23.08
C LEU A 418 -0.89 20.18 -22.37
N TYR A 419 -1.92 20.93 -21.95
CA TYR A 419 -3.13 20.33 -21.38
C TYR A 419 -3.86 19.46 -22.40
N ASP A 420 -3.97 19.87 -23.67
CA ASP A 420 -4.60 19.06 -24.72
C ASP A 420 -3.98 17.66 -24.80
N MET A 421 -2.65 17.55 -24.75
CA MET A 421 -1.95 16.26 -24.74
C MET A 421 -2.35 15.37 -23.54
N THR A 422 -2.61 15.97 -22.38
CA THR A 422 -3.06 15.20 -21.20
C THR A 422 -4.45 14.59 -21.39
N PHE A 423 -5.33 15.27 -22.12
CA PHE A 423 -6.66 14.77 -22.45
C PHE A 423 -6.65 13.81 -23.63
N GLU A 424 -5.69 13.93 -24.56
CA GLU A 424 -5.40 12.89 -25.55
C GLU A 424 -4.99 11.58 -24.88
N LEU A 425 -4.10 11.66 -23.88
CA LEU A 425 -3.72 10.50 -23.07
C LEU A 425 -4.95 9.90 -22.34
N ALA A 426 -5.82 10.76 -21.77
CA ALA A 426 -7.04 10.32 -21.07
C ALA A 426 -8.01 9.62 -22.00
N ALA A 427 -8.24 10.17 -23.19
CA ALA A 427 -9.07 9.55 -24.22
C ALA A 427 -8.51 8.20 -24.69
N LYS A 428 -7.18 8.09 -24.81
CA LYS A 428 -6.52 6.89 -25.31
C LYS A 428 -6.51 5.76 -24.29
N PHE A 429 -6.09 6.04 -23.05
CA PHE A 429 -5.76 5.02 -22.04
C PHE A 429 -6.49 5.17 -20.70
N GLY A 430 -7.25 6.25 -20.47
CA GLY A 430 -7.86 6.51 -19.17
C GLY A 430 -6.82 6.84 -18.09
N THR A 431 -5.68 7.39 -18.47
CA THR A 431 -4.70 8.09 -17.63
C THR A 431 -4.46 9.45 -18.31
N PRO A 432 -4.06 10.54 -17.66
CA PRO A 432 -3.45 10.68 -16.35
C PRO A 432 -4.50 10.89 -15.24
N TYR A 433 -4.04 11.38 -14.09
CA TYR A 433 -4.88 11.87 -13.00
C TYR A 433 -4.80 13.39 -12.97
N PHE A 434 -5.86 14.05 -12.55
CA PHE A 434 -5.93 15.50 -12.51
C PHE A 434 -6.05 15.98 -11.06
N ASP A 435 -5.01 16.65 -10.57
CA ASP A 435 -4.94 17.35 -9.29
C ASP A 435 -5.48 18.77 -9.47
N ASN A 436 -6.74 18.95 -9.10
CA ASN A 436 -7.43 20.22 -9.26
C ASN A 436 -7.17 21.12 -8.05
N GLN A 437 -6.33 22.12 -8.25
CA GLN A 437 -6.00 23.10 -7.23
C GLN A 437 -6.83 24.40 -7.34
N LEU A 438 -7.76 24.50 -8.30
CA LEU A 438 -8.61 25.68 -8.46
C LEU A 438 -9.58 25.95 -7.28
N PRO A 439 -10.17 24.95 -6.62
CA PRO A 439 -11.09 25.19 -5.51
C PRO A 439 -10.40 25.91 -4.35
N GLU A 440 -11.07 26.90 -3.75
CA GLU A 440 -10.50 27.78 -2.71
C GLU A 440 -9.93 27.00 -1.52
N TYR A 441 -10.59 25.91 -1.10
CA TYR A 441 -10.14 25.08 0.03
C TYR A 441 -8.77 24.40 -0.22
N ARG A 442 -8.28 24.39 -1.46
CA ARG A 442 -6.96 23.84 -1.82
C ARG A 442 -5.79 24.78 -1.55
N GLY A 443 -6.04 26.07 -1.33
CA GLY A 443 -4.99 27.04 -0.96
C GLY A 443 -3.88 27.18 -2.03
N ALA A 444 -4.22 27.06 -3.31
CA ALA A 444 -3.23 27.12 -4.39
C ALA A 444 -2.39 28.40 -4.34
N GLY A 445 -1.07 28.25 -4.42
CA GLY A 445 -0.12 29.37 -4.38
C GLY A 445 0.30 29.81 -2.97
N GLU A 446 -0.35 29.33 -1.91
CA GLU A 446 0.02 29.61 -0.51
C GLU A 446 0.90 28.51 0.12
N GLY A 447 1.03 27.37 -0.57
CA GLY A 447 1.74 26.20 -0.10
C GLY A 447 2.01 25.18 -1.18
N ILE A 448 2.59 24.05 -0.78
CA ILE A 448 2.70 22.85 -1.61
C ILE A 448 1.50 21.97 -1.28
N SER A 449 0.77 21.54 -2.30
CA SER A 449 -0.28 20.53 -2.19
C SER A 449 -0.02 19.45 -3.23
N CYS A 450 -0.09 18.18 -2.83
CA CYS A 450 0.10 17.07 -3.74
C CYS A 450 -0.76 15.88 -3.35
N TYR A 451 -1.04 15.04 -4.35
CA TYR A 451 -1.56 13.71 -4.13
C TYR A 451 -0.46 12.66 -4.17
N GLN A 452 -0.69 11.58 -3.43
CA GLN A 452 0.23 10.46 -3.31
C GLN A 452 -0.50 9.14 -3.14
N CYS A 453 0.25 8.05 -3.38
CA CYS A 453 -0.30 6.70 -3.44
C CYS A 453 -1.45 6.62 -4.46
N CYS A 454 -2.65 6.22 -4.01
CA CYS A 454 -3.83 6.20 -4.84
C CYS A 454 -4.54 7.56 -4.88
N ALA A 455 -4.70 8.22 -3.72
CA ALA A 455 -5.51 9.44 -3.58
C ALA A 455 -5.35 10.15 -2.20
N TYR A 456 -4.24 9.96 -1.48
CA TYR A 456 -4.02 10.72 -0.23
C TYR A 456 -3.48 12.09 -0.56
N GLN A 457 -4.00 13.11 0.11
CA GLN A 457 -3.58 14.49 -0.05
C GLN A 457 -2.61 14.86 1.06
N PHE A 458 -1.53 15.54 0.71
CA PHE A 458 -0.62 16.16 1.66
C PHE A 458 -0.46 17.63 1.30
N SER A 459 -0.31 18.46 2.32
CA SER A 459 -0.02 19.87 2.13
C SER A 459 0.99 20.39 3.14
N ALA A 460 1.76 21.38 2.73
CA ALA A 460 2.65 22.15 3.59
C ALA A 460 2.48 23.63 3.21
N ASN A 461 2.26 24.49 4.20
CA ASN A 461 2.11 25.93 4.03
C ASN A 461 2.81 26.68 5.16
N ALA A 462 2.95 27.99 5.02
CA ALA A 462 3.66 28.83 5.99
C ALA A 462 2.97 28.90 7.36
N ASP A 463 1.65 28.69 7.42
CA ASP A 463 0.89 28.76 8.67
C ASP A 463 1.09 27.53 9.55
N ALA A 464 1.36 26.37 8.93
CA ALA A 464 1.55 25.09 9.62
C ALA A 464 3.02 24.71 9.83
N ASP A 465 3.97 25.38 9.17
CA ASP A 465 5.40 25.05 9.20
C ASP A 465 6.28 26.30 9.36
N ASP A 466 6.78 26.54 10.58
CA ASP A 466 7.69 27.64 10.91
C ASP A 466 8.98 27.67 10.05
N SER A 467 9.34 26.53 9.43
CA SER A 467 10.52 26.38 8.58
C SER A 467 10.19 26.40 7.08
N PHE A 468 8.96 26.71 6.71
CA PHE A 468 8.46 26.67 5.33
C PHE A 468 9.34 27.48 4.36
N ASP A 469 9.62 28.75 4.66
CA ASP A 469 10.44 29.61 3.81
C ASP A 469 11.88 29.11 3.69
N ASP A 470 12.46 28.63 4.79
CA ASP A 470 13.80 28.05 4.77
C ASP A 470 13.84 26.78 3.88
N LYS A 471 12.78 25.96 3.88
CA LYS A 471 12.63 24.78 3.01
C LYS A 471 12.43 25.15 1.55
N LEU A 472 11.68 26.22 1.25
CA LEU A 472 11.56 26.74 -0.12
C LEU A 472 12.93 27.16 -0.66
N LEU A 473 13.73 27.85 0.15
CA LEU A 473 15.07 28.31 -0.20
C LEU A 473 16.15 27.22 -0.14
N PHE A 474 15.80 26.01 0.31
CA PHE A 474 16.73 24.90 0.54
C PHE A 474 17.89 25.28 1.46
N LYS A 475 17.62 26.15 2.45
CA LYS A 475 18.62 26.69 3.36
C LYS A 475 19.13 25.60 4.30
N ASP A 476 20.44 25.45 4.40
CA ASP A 476 21.11 24.42 5.19
C ASP A 476 20.62 22.98 4.86
N GLY A 477 20.13 22.76 3.64
CA GLY A 477 19.59 21.48 3.20
C GLY A 477 18.21 21.13 3.77
N LYS A 478 17.50 22.08 4.39
CA LYS A 478 16.10 21.92 4.78
C LYS A 478 15.22 21.72 3.53
N HIS A 479 14.29 20.78 3.62
CA HIS A 479 13.39 20.40 2.53
C HIS A 479 12.08 19.84 3.09
N PHE A 480 11.10 19.60 2.23
CA PHE A 480 9.80 19.09 2.65
C PHE A 480 9.80 17.57 2.78
N SER A 481 9.13 17.08 3.82
CA SER A 481 8.83 15.67 4.05
C SER A 481 7.32 15.53 4.13
N MET A 482 6.68 15.09 3.05
CA MET A 482 5.23 14.95 2.97
C MET A 482 4.87 13.49 2.79
N GLY A 483 3.96 12.97 3.61
CA GLY A 483 3.62 11.57 3.57
C GLY A 483 2.77 11.14 4.75
N SER A 484 2.36 9.88 4.75
CA SER A 484 1.59 9.31 5.85
C SER A 484 2.45 8.40 6.71
N TRP A 485 2.30 8.56 8.02
CA TRP A 485 2.90 7.68 9.01
C TRP A 485 2.20 6.33 9.04
N GLN A 486 0.86 6.32 9.07
CA GLN A 486 0.03 5.13 9.07
C GLN A 486 -1.40 5.46 8.65
N VAL A 487 -2.05 4.50 7.98
CA VAL A 487 -3.47 4.54 7.63
C VAL A 487 -4.26 3.50 8.42
N VAL A 488 -5.40 3.90 8.98
CA VAL A 488 -6.39 2.99 9.60
C VAL A 488 -7.78 3.34 9.08
N SER A 489 -8.55 2.36 8.59
CA SER A 489 -9.93 2.60 8.13
C SER A 489 -10.97 2.13 9.12
N LEU A 490 -12.08 2.84 9.21
CA LEU A 490 -13.23 2.51 10.04
C LEU A 490 -14.31 1.78 9.22
N ASN A 491 -14.88 0.72 9.81
CA ASN A 491 -16.07 0.06 9.26
C ASN A 491 -17.32 0.87 9.65
N CYS A 492 -17.67 1.84 8.82
CA CYS A 492 -18.78 2.76 9.09
C CYS A 492 -20.16 2.05 9.05
N PRO A 493 -20.43 1.09 8.12
CA PRO A 493 -21.65 0.30 8.15
C PRO A 493 -21.88 -0.40 9.49
N ARG A 494 -20.84 -1.04 10.04
CA ARG A 494 -20.96 -1.72 11.33
C ARG A 494 -21.28 -0.78 12.49
N ALA A 495 -20.75 0.43 12.47
CA ALA A 495 -21.12 1.45 13.46
C ALA A 495 -22.63 1.77 13.39
N ALA A 496 -23.20 1.85 12.18
CA ALA A 496 -24.65 2.01 12.00
C ALA A 496 -25.45 0.78 12.46
N TYR A 497 -24.96 -0.45 12.24
CA TYR A 497 -25.61 -1.66 12.74
C TYR A 497 -25.74 -1.65 14.26
N ARG A 498 -24.68 -1.23 14.98
CA ARG A 498 -24.69 -1.09 16.44
C ARG A 498 -25.60 0.05 16.91
N ALA A 499 -25.65 1.15 16.17
CA ALA A 499 -26.47 2.31 16.50
C ALA A 499 -27.97 2.07 16.28
N ASN A 500 -28.34 1.20 15.32
CA ASN A 500 -29.71 0.81 15.04
C ASN A 500 -30.69 2.00 14.92
N GLY A 501 -30.29 3.03 14.16
CA GLY A 501 -31.07 4.25 13.93
C GLY A 501 -30.92 5.34 15.00
N ASP A 502 -30.12 5.14 16.06
CA ASP A 502 -29.82 6.19 17.05
C ASP A 502 -28.60 7.02 16.63
N ASP A 503 -28.87 8.27 16.21
CA ASP A 503 -27.84 9.26 15.86
C ASP A 503 -26.73 9.40 16.92
N SER A 504 -27.11 9.51 18.19
CA SER A 504 -26.15 9.77 19.27
C SER A 504 -25.25 8.57 19.51
N ALA A 505 -25.81 7.35 19.39
CA ALA A 505 -25.05 6.11 19.47
C ALA A 505 -24.06 5.98 18.29
N LEU A 506 -24.49 6.31 17.06
CA LEU A 506 -23.62 6.29 15.89
C LEU A 506 -22.42 7.22 16.04
N PHE A 507 -22.65 8.48 16.41
CA PHE A 507 -21.56 9.44 16.60
C PHE A 507 -20.61 9.02 17.72
N ALA A 508 -21.14 8.49 18.83
CA ALA A 508 -20.32 8.02 19.93
C ALA A 508 -19.43 6.84 19.52
N ASP A 509 -19.96 5.89 18.76
CA ASP A 509 -19.22 4.71 18.29
C ASP A 509 -18.13 5.08 17.28
N LEU A 510 -18.43 5.95 16.31
CA LEU A 510 -17.43 6.46 15.35
C LEU A 510 -16.29 7.22 16.07
N LYS A 511 -16.62 8.11 17.01
CA LYS A 511 -15.62 8.83 17.81
C LYS A 511 -14.79 7.87 18.67
N GLN A 512 -15.41 6.83 19.24
CA GLN A 512 -14.70 5.80 19.98
C GLN A 512 -13.72 5.03 19.09
N LEU A 513 -14.10 4.68 17.85
CA LEU A 513 -13.20 4.03 16.90
C LEU A 513 -12.01 4.94 16.54
N MET A 514 -12.26 6.24 16.32
CA MET A 514 -11.20 7.22 16.10
C MET A 514 -10.23 7.30 17.29
N ASP A 515 -10.73 7.26 18.53
CA ASP A 515 -9.87 7.19 19.73
C ASP A 515 -8.97 5.94 19.72
N GLN A 516 -9.47 4.79 19.24
CA GLN A 516 -8.66 3.58 19.11
C GLN A 516 -7.58 3.71 18.02
N CYS A 517 -7.87 4.41 16.92
CA CYS A 517 -6.85 4.76 15.92
C CYS A 517 -5.70 5.55 16.55
N ILE A 518 -5.99 6.52 17.44
CA ILE A 518 -4.95 7.27 18.15
C ILE A 518 -4.09 6.37 19.03
N GLN A 519 -4.70 5.42 19.74
CA GLN A 519 -3.94 4.46 20.55
C GLN A 519 -3.03 3.59 19.67
N LEU A 520 -3.50 3.19 18.48
CA LEU A 520 -2.67 2.47 17.52
C LEU A 520 -1.51 3.32 17.02
N PHE A 521 -1.75 4.58 16.63
CA PHE A 521 -0.69 5.48 16.14
C PHE A 521 0.42 5.68 17.18
N LYS A 522 0.05 5.87 18.45
CA LYS A 522 1.00 5.97 19.57
C LYS A 522 1.76 4.67 19.79
N THR A 523 1.06 3.53 19.73
CA THR A 523 1.69 2.20 19.84
C THR A 523 2.73 1.99 18.74
N LYS A 524 2.38 2.30 17.48
CA LYS A 524 3.30 2.25 16.34
C LYS A 524 4.50 3.17 16.54
N ARG A 525 4.29 4.42 16.98
CA ARG A 525 5.38 5.39 17.20
C ARG A 525 6.42 4.86 18.19
N ASN A 526 5.99 4.36 19.35
CA ASN A 526 6.89 3.73 20.34
C ASN A 526 7.68 2.54 19.75
N TRP A 527 7.02 1.67 18.97
CA TRP A 527 7.71 0.54 18.34
C TRP A 527 8.78 0.99 17.36
N MET A 528 8.47 2.02 16.58
CA MET A 528 9.32 2.58 15.53
C MET A 528 10.51 3.40 16.07
N GLU A 529 10.39 4.04 17.23
CA GLU A 529 11.52 4.71 17.91
C GLU A 529 12.72 3.76 18.02
N ASN A 530 12.50 2.55 18.51
CA ASN A 530 13.53 1.52 18.59
C ASN A 530 14.07 1.10 17.21
N ILE A 531 13.23 1.06 16.17
CA ILE A 531 13.66 0.72 14.80
C ILE A 531 14.60 1.81 14.27
N ILE A 532 14.26 3.07 14.49
CA ILE A 532 15.05 4.24 14.07
C ILE A 532 16.37 4.27 14.85
N GLU A 533 16.33 4.13 16.19
CA GLU A 533 17.53 4.09 17.04
C GLU A 533 18.50 2.96 16.67
N ASN A 534 17.97 1.81 16.24
CA ASN A 534 18.76 0.68 15.77
C ASN A 534 19.15 0.77 14.28
N ASN A 535 18.97 1.93 13.64
CA ASN A 535 19.31 2.20 12.24
C ASN A 535 18.67 1.19 11.25
N ARG A 536 17.42 0.80 11.51
CA ARG A 536 16.66 -0.16 10.69
C ARG A 536 15.79 0.50 9.62
N MET A 537 15.76 1.84 9.57
CA MET A 537 15.22 2.64 8.46
C MET A 537 16.30 3.53 7.83
N PRO A 538 17.39 2.95 7.31
CA PRO A 538 18.57 3.72 6.97
C PRO A 538 18.33 4.68 5.79
N PHE A 539 17.47 4.33 4.82
CA PHE A 539 17.24 5.19 3.66
C PHE A 539 16.40 6.42 4.01
N ALA A 540 15.37 6.27 4.85
CA ALA A 540 14.57 7.41 5.32
C ALA A 540 15.37 8.32 6.27
N THR A 541 16.24 7.74 7.10
CA THR A 541 17.00 8.45 8.13
C THR A 541 18.42 8.83 7.70
N GLN A 542 18.74 8.68 6.41
CA GLN A 542 20.08 8.93 5.90
C GLN A 542 20.49 10.39 6.08
N ARG A 543 21.78 10.59 6.34
CA ARG A 543 22.43 11.91 6.44
C ARG A 543 23.73 11.90 5.62
N PRO A 544 23.63 12.09 4.29
CA PRO A 544 24.77 12.07 3.38
C PRO A 544 25.79 13.14 3.76
N LYS A 545 27.00 13.03 3.19
CA LYS A 545 28.00 14.08 3.30
C LYS A 545 27.56 15.29 2.47
N ASP A 546 27.48 16.46 3.09
CA ASP A 546 27.19 17.72 2.40
C ASP A 546 28.32 18.03 1.40
N PRO A 547 28.00 18.33 0.13
CA PRO A 547 29.01 18.57 -0.92
C PRO A 547 29.77 19.90 -0.76
N VAL A 548 29.25 20.85 0.02
CA VAL A 548 29.83 22.18 0.26
C VAL A 548 30.63 22.20 1.55
N THR A 549 30.02 21.78 2.67
CA THR A 549 30.64 21.84 4.00
C THR A 549 31.48 20.61 4.32
N GLY A 550 31.16 19.46 3.71
CA GLY A 550 31.78 18.18 4.02
C GLY A 550 31.30 17.54 5.32
N GLU A 551 30.34 18.13 6.01
CA GLU A 551 29.72 17.62 7.24
C GLU A 551 28.54 16.69 6.94
N LYS A 552 27.89 16.15 7.98
CA LYS A 552 26.65 15.38 7.80
C LYS A 552 25.50 16.32 7.48
N GLY A 553 24.85 16.09 6.34
CA GLY A 553 23.67 16.83 5.90
C GLY A 553 22.42 16.62 6.76
N CYS A 554 21.34 17.26 6.33
CA CYS A 554 20.01 17.06 6.90
C CYS A 554 19.52 15.61 6.71
N VAL A 555 18.60 15.19 7.59
CA VAL A 555 17.93 13.89 7.45
C VAL A 555 17.01 13.91 6.23
N ALA A 556 16.94 12.81 5.48
CA ALA A 556 16.16 12.75 4.25
C ALA A 556 14.63 12.80 4.45
N VAL A 557 14.16 12.30 5.59
CA VAL A 557 12.74 12.37 5.95
C VAL A 557 12.61 12.74 7.41
N ASP A 558 11.87 13.82 7.67
CA ASP A 558 11.36 14.12 9.00
C ASP A 558 10.15 13.21 9.28
N ILE A 559 10.42 12.11 9.98
CA ILE A 559 9.43 11.08 10.28
C ILE A 559 8.33 11.61 11.22
N ASP A 560 8.67 12.53 12.13
CA ASP A 560 7.72 13.04 13.12
C ASP A 560 6.67 13.96 12.50
N ALA A 561 7.00 14.57 11.36
CA ALA A 561 6.11 15.43 10.56
C ALA A 561 5.12 14.65 9.67
N LEU A 562 5.22 13.32 9.60
CA LEU A 562 4.32 12.51 8.76
C LEU A 562 2.91 12.41 9.35
N VAL A 563 1.90 12.47 8.48
CA VAL A 563 0.48 12.56 8.83
C VAL A 563 -0.08 11.20 9.26
N CYS A 564 -0.87 11.13 10.33
CA CYS A 564 -1.63 9.95 10.71
C CYS A 564 -3.01 9.97 10.06
N THR A 565 -3.33 9.01 9.21
CA THR A 565 -4.55 9.07 8.38
C THR A 565 -5.64 8.14 8.93
N ILE A 566 -6.82 8.70 9.19
CA ILE A 566 -8.03 7.94 9.51
C ILE A 566 -8.91 7.87 8.27
N GLY A 567 -9.21 6.66 7.86
CA GLY A 567 -9.97 6.36 6.65
C GLY A 567 -11.43 5.98 6.94
N VAL A 568 -12.33 6.29 6.02
CA VAL A 568 -13.72 5.80 6.06
C VAL A 568 -14.03 4.86 4.91
N ILE A 569 -14.86 3.83 5.17
CA ILE A 569 -15.39 2.90 4.17
C ILE A 569 -16.87 2.64 4.44
N GLY A 570 -17.67 2.60 3.37
CA GLY A 570 -19.09 2.24 3.42
C GLY A 570 -20.01 3.34 3.96
N ILE A 571 -19.73 4.62 3.68
CA ILE A 571 -20.62 5.71 4.13
C ILE A 571 -22.01 5.58 3.50
N ASN A 572 -22.08 5.12 2.24
CA ASN A 572 -23.37 4.83 1.61
C ASN A 572 -24.16 3.75 2.36
N GLU A 573 -23.52 2.62 2.67
CA GLU A 573 -24.20 1.52 3.38
C GLU A 573 -24.54 1.88 4.83
N MET A 574 -23.68 2.65 5.52
CA MET A 574 -23.95 3.23 6.84
C MET A 574 -25.23 4.07 6.82
N VAL A 575 -25.33 5.01 5.88
CA VAL A 575 -26.49 5.90 5.76
C VAL A 575 -27.74 5.14 5.30
N GLN A 576 -27.56 4.18 4.38
CA GLN A 576 -28.66 3.33 3.91
C GLN A 576 -29.28 2.55 5.05
N TYR A 577 -28.46 1.92 5.89
CA TYR A 577 -28.95 1.19 7.05
C TYR A 577 -29.60 2.12 8.09
N HIS A 578 -28.95 3.25 8.39
CA HIS A 578 -29.40 4.16 9.45
C HIS A 578 -30.67 4.93 9.10
N THR A 579 -30.85 5.31 7.84
CA THR A 579 -31.96 6.18 7.39
C THR A 579 -32.98 5.48 6.48
N GLY A 580 -32.66 4.28 6.00
CA GLY A 580 -33.48 3.53 5.03
C GLY A 580 -33.32 3.99 3.58
N SER A 581 -32.39 4.89 3.26
CA SER A 581 -32.16 5.40 1.90
C SER A 581 -30.68 5.62 1.61
N GLN A 582 -30.26 5.33 0.39
CA GLN A 582 -28.90 5.58 -0.08
C GLN A 582 -28.64 7.08 -0.30
N LEU A 583 -27.36 7.43 -0.45
CA LEU A 583 -26.92 8.83 -0.62
C LEU A 583 -27.64 9.55 -1.77
N HIS A 584 -27.91 8.84 -2.86
CA HIS A 584 -28.52 9.40 -4.07
C HIS A 584 -30.05 9.29 -4.11
N GLU A 585 -30.67 8.59 -3.15
CA GLU A 585 -32.11 8.32 -3.14
C GLU A 585 -32.89 9.35 -2.31
N SER A 586 -32.27 9.94 -1.29
CA SER A 586 -32.93 10.89 -0.39
C SER A 586 -32.01 12.07 -0.02
N LYS A 587 -32.57 13.29 -0.09
CA LYS A 587 -31.88 14.50 0.37
C LYS A 587 -31.57 14.47 1.87
N ASP A 588 -32.41 13.81 2.66
CA ASP A 588 -32.22 13.72 4.11
C ASP A 588 -31.09 12.72 4.43
N ALA A 589 -31.01 11.60 3.70
CA ALA A 589 -29.89 10.67 3.77
C ALA A 589 -28.57 11.35 3.40
N PHE A 590 -28.55 12.11 2.31
CA PHE A 590 -27.38 12.88 1.88
C PHE A 590 -26.93 13.91 2.94
N LYS A 591 -27.86 14.70 3.49
CA LYS A 591 -27.56 15.66 4.57
C LYS A 591 -27.05 14.97 5.82
N PHE A 592 -27.60 13.79 6.15
CA PHE A 592 -27.13 13.00 7.28
C PHE A 592 -25.69 12.55 7.08
N ALA A 593 -25.34 12.07 5.89
CA ALA A 593 -23.96 11.71 5.55
C ALA A 593 -22.98 12.89 5.70
N ILE A 594 -23.36 14.08 5.22
CA ILE A 594 -22.56 15.31 5.38
C ILE A 594 -22.36 15.61 6.87
N ARG A 595 -23.43 15.52 7.68
CA ARG A 595 -23.34 15.75 9.13
C ARG A 595 -22.38 14.76 9.80
N VAL A 596 -22.46 13.47 9.46
CA VAL A 596 -21.55 12.46 10.00
C VAL A 596 -20.10 12.75 9.64
N MET A 597 -19.82 13.00 8.35
CA MET A 597 -18.46 13.30 7.92
C MET A 597 -17.90 14.57 8.55
N THR A 598 -18.72 15.63 8.69
CA THR A 598 -18.32 16.89 9.32
C THR A 598 -18.01 16.71 10.82
N GLU A 599 -18.84 15.94 11.53
CA GLU A 599 -18.61 15.64 12.96
C GLU A 599 -17.34 14.83 13.19
N MET A 600 -17.03 13.89 12.28
CA MET A 600 -15.78 13.13 12.31
C MET A 600 -14.58 14.04 12.04
N GLU A 601 -14.68 14.94 11.06
CA GLU A 601 -13.60 15.87 10.71
C GLU A 601 -13.28 16.83 11.86
N MET A 602 -14.30 17.45 12.45
CA MET A 602 -14.13 18.29 13.63
C MET A 602 -13.47 17.52 14.78
N TYR A 603 -13.86 16.26 14.99
CA TYR A 603 -13.25 15.42 16.02
C TYR A 603 -11.81 15.01 15.69
N ALA A 604 -11.46 14.83 14.41
CA ALA A 604 -10.09 14.58 13.98
C ALA A 604 -9.17 15.76 14.34
N HIS A 605 -9.61 17.00 14.09
CA HIS A 605 -8.89 18.20 14.53
C HIS A 605 -8.76 18.31 16.05
N GLU A 606 -9.83 18.03 16.80
CA GLU A 606 -9.78 17.99 18.27
C GLU A 606 -8.74 16.98 18.77
N LEU A 607 -8.70 15.77 18.17
CA LEU A 607 -7.71 14.74 18.49
C LEU A 607 -6.29 15.18 18.12
N SER A 608 -6.11 15.89 17.00
CA SER A 608 -4.82 16.39 16.54
C SER A 608 -4.23 17.36 17.56
N GLN A 609 -4.99 18.38 17.94
CA GLN A 609 -4.59 19.37 18.95
C GLN A 609 -4.33 18.74 20.32
N LYS A 610 -5.21 17.82 20.75
CA LYS A 610 -5.12 17.15 22.05
C LYS A 610 -3.89 16.25 22.17
N HIS A 611 -3.42 15.69 21.06
CA HIS A 611 -2.36 14.68 21.07
C HIS A 611 -1.04 15.12 20.42
N GLY A 612 -1.01 16.31 19.79
CA GLY A 612 0.17 16.79 19.07
C GLY A 612 0.56 15.88 17.92
N LEU A 613 -0.44 15.31 17.23
CA LEU A 613 -0.26 14.42 16.08
C LEU A 613 -1.04 15.03 14.92
N GLU A 614 -0.40 15.21 13.77
CA GLU A 614 -1.13 15.61 12.57
C GLU A 614 -2.05 14.47 12.13
N ILE A 615 -3.36 14.71 12.15
CA ILE A 615 -4.39 13.72 11.82
C ILE A 615 -5.21 14.27 10.67
N ALA A 616 -5.37 13.46 9.63
CA ALA A 616 -6.21 13.79 8.49
C ALA A 616 -7.29 12.73 8.29
N LEU A 617 -8.49 13.16 7.90
CA LEU A 617 -9.60 12.28 7.55
C LEU A 617 -9.59 12.06 6.04
N ALA A 618 -9.49 10.81 5.62
CA ALA A 618 -9.39 10.47 4.21
C ALA A 618 -10.47 9.50 3.78
N ARG A 619 -10.73 9.50 2.48
CA ARG A 619 -11.31 8.32 1.86
C ARG A 619 -10.20 7.31 1.57
N THR A 620 -10.35 6.11 2.12
CA THR A 620 -9.40 5.02 1.85
C THR A 620 -9.56 4.50 0.42
N PRO A 621 -8.48 4.25 -0.33
CA PRO A 621 -8.51 3.43 -1.54
C PRO A 621 -8.71 1.95 -1.15
N ALA A 622 -9.95 1.51 -0.93
CA ALA A 622 -10.22 0.14 -0.49
C ALA A 622 -10.19 -0.87 -1.64
N GLU A 623 -8.99 -1.31 -2.03
CA GLU A 623 -8.81 -2.43 -2.96
C GLU A 623 -9.35 -3.74 -2.37
N THR A 624 -9.01 -4.01 -1.12
CA THR A 624 -9.43 -5.22 -0.37
C THR A 624 -10.34 -4.90 0.80
N THR A 625 -10.17 -3.74 1.44
CA THR A 625 -10.83 -3.40 2.71
C THR A 625 -12.35 -3.42 2.62
N GLY A 626 -12.93 -3.01 1.48
CA GLY A 626 -14.37 -2.97 1.28
C GLY A 626 -15.02 -4.36 1.25
N GLN A 627 -14.34 -5.34 0.66
CA GLN A 627 -14.74 -6.76 0.70
C GLN A 627 -14.44 -7.34 2.09
N ARG A 628 -13.27 -7.06 2.66
CA ARG A 628 -12.90 -7.58 3.99
C ARG A 628 -13.92 -7.21 5.06
N PHE A 629 -14.37 -5.95 5.10
CA PHE A 629 -15.38 -5.51 6.06
C PHE A 629 -16.73 -6.18 5.82
N SER A 630 -17.22 -6.23 4.58
CA SER A 630 -18.51 -6.86 4.28
C SER A 630 -18.50 -8.36 4.60
N VAL A 631 -17.43 -9.08 4.25
CA VAL A 631 -17.28 -10.50 4.57
C VAL A 631 -17.17 -10.71 6.07
N SER A 632 -16.44 -9.86 6.78
CA SER A 632 -16.36 -9.92 8.24
C SER A 632 -17.72 -9.73 8.90
N ASP A 633 -18.52 -8.76 8.43
CA ASP A 633 -19.89 -8.52 8.93
C ASP A 633 -20.80 -9.70 8.63
N MET A 634 -20.64 -10.39 7.49
CA MET A 634 -21.41 -11.61 7.16
C MET A 634 -21.03 -12.82 8.03
N LEU A 635 -19.78 -12.88 8.51
CA LEU A 635 -19.31 -13.96 9.38
C LEU A 635 -19.86 -13.84 10.81
N HIS A 636 -20.16 -12.63 11.27
CA HIS A 636 -20.75 -12.36 12.58
C HIS A 636 -22.27 -12.55 12.51
N ASP A 637 -22.81 -13.49 13.29
CA ASP A 637 -24.23 -13.82 13.29
C ASP A 637 -25.10 -12.62 13.68
N GLU A 638 -24.60 -11.76 14.57
CA GLU A 638 -25.27 -10.54 15.05
C GLU A 638 -25.40 -9.44 14.00
N TYR A 639 -24.56 -9.44 12.96
CA TYR A 639 -24.59 -8.42 11.89
C TYR A 639 -25.05 -8.98 10.54
N ARG A 640 -25.18 -10.31 10.42
CA ARG A 640 -25.44 -10.98 9.14
C ARG A 640 -26.69 -10.45 8.44
N ASP A 641 -27.78 -10.27 9.17
CA ASP A 641 -29.02 -9.75 8.57
C ASP A 641 -28.85 -8.30 8.13
N CYS A 642 -28.19 -7.47 8.95
CA CYS A 642 -27.92 -6.06 8.65
C CYS A 642 -27.07 -5.87 7.39
N VAL A 643 -25.97 -6.62 7.25
CA VAL A 643 -25.12 -6.53 6.06
C VAL A 643 -25.85 -7.00 4.81
N LEU A 644 -26.67 -8.05 4.90
CA LEU A 644 -27.42 -8.57 3.75
C LEU A 644 -28.46 -7.58 3.22
N GLU A 645 -28.91 -6.61 4.02
CA GLU A 645 -29.78 -5.54 3.56
C GLU A 645 -29.05 -4.56 2.63
N VAL A 646 -27.83 -4.15 2.99
CA VAL A 646 -27.18 -2.99 2.35
C VAL A 646 -25.98 -3.30 1.45
N VAL A 647 -25.32 -4.46 1.64
CA VAL A 647 -24.11 -4.84 0.89
C VAL A 647 -24.33 -4.88 -0.62
N LYS A 648 -23.31 -4.53 -1.39
CA LYS A 648 -23.33 -4.56 -2.86
C LYS A 648 -22.72 -5.86 -3.40
N GLY A 649 -23.00 -6.17 -4.66
CA GLY A 649 -22.53 -7.38 -5.33
C GLY A 649 -23.46 -8.59 -5.18
N ASP A 650 -22.92 -9.78 -5.47
CA ASP A 650 -23.66 -11.04 -5.52
C ASP A 650 -23.74 -11.71 -4.13
N LYS A 651 -24.85 -11.42 -3.44
CA LYS A 651 -25.13 -11.94 -2.09
C LYS A 651 -25.34 -13.46 -2.09
N GLU A 652 -25.95 -14.02 -3.13
CA GLU A 652 -26.27 -15.44 -3.22
C GLU A 652 -24.98 -16.26 -3.36
N ALA A 653 -24.11 -15.86 -4.29
CA ALA A 653 -22.80 -16.47 -4.47
C ALA A 653 -21.91 -16.32 -3.23
N ALA A 654 -21.96 -15.16 -2.56
CA ALA A 654 -21.23 -14.95 -1.32
C ALA A 654 -21.70 -15.89 -0.21
N LEU A 655 -23.01 -16.00 0.04
CA LEU A 655 -23.56 -16.90 1.07
C LEU A 655 -23.24 -18.38 0.78
N ALA A 656 -23.30 -18.79 -0.49
CA ALA A 656 -22.97 -20.16 -0.90
C ALA A 656 -21.51 -20.53 -0.66
N ASN A 657 -20.60 -19.55 -0.59
CA ASN A 657 -19.15 -19.75 -0.48
C ASN A 657 -18.53 -19.20 0.81
N LEU A 658 -19.31 -18.55 1.70
CA LEU A 658 -18.84 -17.89 2.92
C LEU A 658 -18.01 -18.81 3.85
N ARG A 659 -18.30 -20.12 3.86
CA ARG A 659 -17.57 -21.12 4.66
C ARG A 659 -16.36 -21.76 3.93
N LYS A 660 -16.11 -21.39 2.68
CA LYS A 660 -15.07 -21.98 1.82
C LYS A 660 -13.93 -21.00 1.55
N THR A 661 -14.23 -19.72 1.38
CA THR A 661 -13.27 -18.68 1.06
C THR A 661 -13.74 -17.33 1.60
N THR A 662 -12.78 -16.42 1.85
CA THR A 662 -13.04 -15.02 2.16
C THR A 662 -13.01 -14.11 0.94
N ASP A 663 -12.51 -14.59 -0.21
CA ASP A 663 -12.53 -13.86 -1.48
C ASP A 663 -13.90 -14.00 -2.17
N LEU A 664 -14.88 -13.20 -1.72
CA LEU A 664 -16.29 -13.28 -2.10
C LEU A 664 -16.73 -12.10 -2.99
N PRO A 665 -17.70 -12.27 -3.91
CA PRO A 665 -18.13 -11.22 -4.85
C PRO A 665 -19.07 -10.19 -4.19
N VAL A 666 -18.70 -9.67 -3.03
CA VAL A 666 -19.46 -8.64 -2.28
C VAL A 666 -18.52 -7.55 -1.77
N TYR A 667 -19.03 -6.34 -1.63
CA TYR A 667 -18.22 -5.21 -1.19
C TYR A 667 -19.07 -4.10 -0.56
N TYR A 668 -18.44 -3.31 0.30
CA TYR A 668 -18.92 -1.97 0.67
C TYR A 668 -18.40 -0.90 -0.27
N THR A 669 -19.20 0.15 -0.45
CA THR A 669 -18.86 1.27 -1.31
C THR A 669 -17.68 2.04 -0.73
N ASN A 670 -16.79 2.50 -1.61
CA ASN A 670 -15.53 3.09 -1.19
C ASN A 670 -15.73 4.49 -0.59
N GLY A 671 -15.42 4.64 0.70
CA GLY A 671 -15.61 5.86 1.50
C GLY A 671 -16.94 6.57 1.26
N THR A 672 -16.90 7.79 0.73
CA THR A 672 -18.05 8.67 0.50
C THR A 672 -18.62 8.59 -0.93
N HIS A 673 -18.19 7.62 -1.74
CA HIS A 673 -18.70 7.49 -3.10
C HIS A 673 -20.18 7.15 -3.15
N VAL A 674 -20.84 7.61 -4.21
CA VAL A 674 -22.11 7.02 -4.61
C VAL A 674 -21.83 5.61 -5.14
N PRO A 675 -22.65 4.58 -4.85
CA PRO A 675 -22.38 3.21 -5.30
C PRO A 675 -22.05 3.13 -6.79
N PRO A 676 -21.04 2.34 -7.20
CA PRO A 676 -20.61 2.30 -8.60
C PRO A 676 -21.71 1.91 -9.58
N GLY A 677 -22.64 1.04 -9.17
CA GLY A 677 -23.82 0.64 -9.97
C GLY A 677 -25.09 1.46 -9.75
N ALA A 678 -25.03 2.58 -9.03
CA ALA A 678 -26.19 3.46 -8.85
C ALA A 678 -26.62 4.05 -10.20
N ASN A 679 -27.93 3.96 -10.51
CA ASN A 679 -28.51 4.53 -11.72
C ASN A 679 -28.72 6.04 -11.58
N VAL A 680 -27.62 6.79 -11.64
CA VAL A 680 -27.58 8.26 -11.52
C VAL A 680 -26.82 8.84 -12.70
N SER A 681 -27.23 10.05 -13.13
CA SER A 681 -26.46 10.77 -14.15
C SER A 681 -25.06 11.10 -13.65
N LEU A 682 -24.10 11.27 -14.56
CA LEU A 682 -22.72 11.64 -14.19
C LEU A 682 -22.67 12.98 -13.46
N ILE A 683 -23.48 13.94 -13.91
CA ILE A 683 -23.59 15.27 -13.29
C ILE A 683 -24.14 15.15 -11.87
N ASP A 684 -25.20 14.37 -11.64
CA ASP A 684 -25.75 14.17 -10.30
C ASP A 684 -24.75 13.46 -9.37
N ARG A 685 -24.01 12.47 -9.89
CA ARG A 685 -22.92 11.81 -9.15
C ARG A 685 -21.86 12.83 -8.72
N ILE A 686 -21.40 13.68 -9.64
CA ILE A 686 -20.43 14.74 -9.34
C ILE A 686 -20.98 15.72 -8.30
N ASN A 687 -22.24 16.15 -8.45
CA ASN A 687 -22.91 17.07 -7.51
C ASN A 687 -23.14 16.46 -6.11
N LEU A 688 -23.17 15.14 -5.98
CA LEU A 688 -23.19 14.48 -4.68
C LEU A 688 -21.79 14.32 -4.11
N GLU A 689 -20.84 13.84 -4.91
CA GLU A 689 -19.50 13.48 -4.43
C GLU A 689 -18.61 14.70 -4.14
N HIS A 690 -18.74 15.81 -4.89
CA HIS A 690 -17.89 16.99 -4.69
C HIS A 690 -18.06 17.62 -3.30
N VAL A 691 -19.23 17.47 -2.67
CA VAL A 691 -19.52 18.06 -1.35
C VAL A 691 -18.61 17.49 -0.25
N PHE A 692 -18.15 16.24 -0.42
CA PHE A 692 -17.29 15.60 0.57
C PHE A 692 -15.82 16.01 0.45
N PHE A 693 -15.37 16.53 -0.69
CA PHE A 693 -13.95 16.84 -0.90
C PHE A 693 -13.36 17.83 0.11
N PRO A 694 -14.04 18.94 0.47
CA PRO A 694 -13.56 19.83 1.52
C PRO A 694 -13.68 19.24 2.94
N ILE A 695 -14.41 18.14 3.13
CA ILE A 695 -14.63 17.49 4.44
C ILE A 695 -13.57 16.41 4.70
N VAL A 696 -13.05 15.75 3.66
CA VAL A 696 -12.00 14.73 3.77
C VAL A 696 -10.64 15.29 3.34
N ASP A 697 -10.01 16.05 4.23
CA ASP A 697 -8.76 16.77 4.02
C ASP A 697 -7.54 15.85 3.74
N GLY A 698 -7.61 14.60 4.17
CA GLY A 698 -6.59 13.58 3.95
C GLY A 698 -6.64 12.91 2.58
N GLY A 699 -7.63 13.23 1.74
CA GLY A 699 -7.65 12.88 0.32
C GLY A 699 -8.89 12.11 -0.16
N ASN A 700 -9.22 12.32 -1.43
CA ASN A 700 -10.36 11.73 -2.13
C ASN A 700 -10.07 11.66 -3.64
N ILE A 701 -10.88 10.93 -4.42
CA ILE A 701 -10.82 10.89 -5.90
C ILE A 701 -12.21 10.72 -6.52
N CYS A 702 -12.55 11.51 -7.52
CA CYS A 702 -13.75 11.30 -8.32
C CYS A 702 -13.41 10.39 -9.51
N HIS A 703 -14.11 9.26 -9.64
CA HIS A 703 -13.92 8.34 -10.77
C HIS A 703 -14.97 8.60 -11.85
N ILE A 704 -14.49 8.77 -13.08
CA ILE A 704 -15.35 8.91 -14.26
C ILE A 704 -15.13 7.68 -15.14
N TRP A 705 -16.01 6.68 -14.99
CA TRP A 705 -15.94 5.42 -15.75
C TRP A 705 -16.49 5.65 -17.15
N MET A 706 -15.63 5.62 -18.16
CA MET A 706 -16.02 5.87 -19.54
C MET A 706 -16.57 4.58 -20.18
N GLY A 707 -17.52 4.73 -21.10
CA GLY A 707 -18.01 3.65 -21.95
C GLY A 707 -16.94 3.13 -22.94
N GLU A 708 -17.30 2.10 -23.72
CA GLU A 708 -16.37 1.46 -24.69
C GLU A 708 -15.96 2.35 -25.87
N GLY A 709 -16.63 3.49 -26.05
CA GLY A 709 -16.31 4.48 -27.07
C GLY A 709 -14.95 5.13 -26.83
N SER A 710 -14.34 5.67 -27.90
CA SER A 710 -13.20 6.57 -27.76
C SER A 710 -13.73 7.99 -27.69
N PRO A 711 -13.76 8.62 -26.49
CA PRO A 711 -14.25 9.98 -26.36
C PRO A 711 -13.31 10.95 -27.10
N ASP A 712 -13.88 12.06 -27.58
CA ASP A 712 -13.11 13.15 -28.17
C ASP A 712 -12.30 13.86 -27.08
N ALA A 713 -10.99 14.02 -27.29
CA ALA A 713 -10.08 14.60 -26.31
C ALA A 713 -10.47 16.05 -25.95
N LYS A 714 -10.95 16.82 -26.93
CA LYS A 714 -11.40 18.19 -26.70
C LYS A 714 -12.66 18.24 -25.84
N GLY A 715 -13.65 17.39 -26.14
CA GLY A 715 -14.84 17.24 -25.28
C GLY A 715 -14.49 16.85 -23.84
N LEU A 716 -13.54 15.92 -23.65
CA LEU A 716 -13.04 15.57 -22.31
C LEU A 716 -12.37 16.74 -21.60
N LYS A 717 -11.55 17.53 -22.30
CA LYS A 717 -10.93 18.73 -21.74
C LYS A 717 -11.98 19.74 -21.28
N GLU A 718 -12.96 20.06 -22.12
CA GLU A 718 -14.03 21.00 -21.78
C GLU A 718 -14.79 20.53 -20.54
N PHE A 719 -15.15 19.24 -20.49
CA PHE A 719 -15.82 18.64 -19.33
C PHE A 719 -14.94 18.65 -18.07
N ALA A 720 -13.67 18.26 -18.17
CA ALA A 720 -12.72 18.28 -17.06
C ALA A 720 -12.50 19.68 -16.50
N MET A 721 -12.38 20.69 -17.38
CA MET A 721 -12.25 22.09 -16.99
C MET A 721 -13.54 22.62 -16.33
N ASN A 722 -14.70 22.15 -16.77
CA ASN A 722 -15.98 22.44 -16.11
C ASN A 722 -16.02 21.86 -14.70
N ILE A 723 -15.62 20.59 -14.52
CA ILE A 723 -15.45 19.98 -13.19
C ILE A 723 -14.50 20.82 -12.34
N ALA A 724 -13.34 21.16 -12.89
CA ALA A 724 -12.28 21.83 -12.17
C ALA A 724 -12.71 23.21 -11.65
N LYS A 725 -13.42 23.98 -12.48
CA LYS A 725 -13.82 25.37 -12.19
C LYS A 725 -15.12 25.48 -11.38
N ASN A 726 -16.06 24.56 -11.56
CA ASN A 726 -17.42 24.71 -11.05
C ASN A 726 -17.78 23.73 -9.92
N THR A 727 -16.84 22.88 -9.50
CA THR A 727 -17.05 21.92 -8.39
C THR A 727 -15.96 22.05 -7.34
N GLN A 728 -16.10 21.29 -6.25
CA GLN A 728 -15.12 21.19 -5.18
C GLN A 728 -14.24 19.95 -5.33
N ILE A 729 -14.29 19.26 -6.48
CA ILE A 729 -13.48 18.07 -6.72
C ILE A 729 -12.02 18.47 -6.82
N GLY A 730 -11.21 18.09 -5.82
CA GLY A 730 -9.76 18.33 -5.82
C GLY A 730 -8.94 17.30 -6.61
N TYR A 731 -9.52 16.14 -6.95
CA TYR A 731 -8.78 15.09 -7.67
C TYR A 731 -9.71 14.15 -8.42
N PHE A 732 -9.42 13.87 -9.69
CA PHE A 732 -10.24 13.00 -10.51
C PHE A 732 -9.45 12.26 -11.59
N ALA A 733 -10.04 11.18 -12.09
CA ALA A 733 -9.49 10.44 -13.22
C ALA A 733 -10.62 9.91 -14.11
N PHE A 734 -10.38 9.99 -15.41
CA PHE A 734 -11.13 9.20 -16.39
C PHE A 734 -10.63 7.77 -16.36
N THR A 735 -11.51 6.79 -16.53
CA THR A 735 -11.11 5.39 -16.65
C THR A 735 -11.63 4.83 -17.96
N LYS A 736 -10.72 4.21 -18.71
CA LYS A 736 -11.03 3.45 -19.90
C LYS A 736 -10.77 1.98 -19.64
N ASP A 737 -11.73 1.14 -19.99
CA ASP A 737 -11.55 -0.30 -19.99
C ASP A 737 -10.88 -0.73 -21.31
N MET A 738 -9.92 -1.64 -21.22
CA MET A 738 -9.12 -2.09 -22.35
C MET A 738 -8.91 -3.60 -22.28
N THR A 739 -8.55 -4.21 -23.41
CA THR A 739 -8.18 -5.62 -23.49
C THR A 739 -6.95 -5.77 -24.38
N VAL A 740 -5.93 -6.52 -23.93
CA VAL A 740 -4.76 -6.88 -24.75
C VAL A 740 -4.84 -8.34 -25.15
N CYS A 741 -4.58 -8.67 -26.41
CA CYS A 741 -4.39 -10.05 -26.82
C CYS A 741 -2.94 -10.48 -26.61
N LEU A 742 -2.73 -11.63 -25.95
CA LEU A 742 -1.40 -12.14 -25.64
C LEU A 742 -0.80 -13.00 -26.78
N ASN A 743 -1.54 -13.20 -27.87
CA ASN A 743 -1.06 -13.95 -29.04
C ASN A 743 -0.57 -13.04 -30.18
N ASP A 744 -1.28 -11.95 -30.48
CA ASP A 744 -0.93 -11.02 -31.56
C ASP A 744 -0.61 -9.60 -31.06
N PHE A 745 -0.62 -9.40 -29.73
CA PHE A 745 -0.25 -8.15 -29.05
C PHE A 745 -1.15 -6.96 -29.39
N HIS A 746 -2.34 -7.22 -29.94
CA HIS A 746 -3.31 -6.17 -30.30
C HIS A 746 -4.03 -5.62 -29.07
N MET A 747 -4.15 -4.29 -29.01
CA MET A 747 -4.90 -3.55 -27.98
C MET A 747 -6.30 -3.22 -28.48
N MET A 748 -7.30 -3.50 -27.64
CA MET A 748 -8.73 -3.31 -27.92
C MET A 748 -9.37 -2.42 -26.86
N SER A 749 -10.38 -1.65 -27.29
CA SER A 749 -11.24 -0.88 -26.37
C SER A 749 -12.30 -1.78 -25.73
N GLY A 750 -12.60 -1.54 -24.45
CA GLY A 750 -13.59 -2.29 -23.68
C GLY A 750 -13.08 -3.60 -23.10
N LEU A 751 -13.94 -4.27 -22.34
CA LEU A 751 -13.69 -5.57 -21.73
C LEU A 751 -14.15 -6.69 -22.68
N LYS A 752 -13.23 -7.22 -23.49
CA LYS A 752 -13.52 -8.25 -24.50
C LYS A 752 -13.03 -9.62 -24.02
N CYS A 753 -13.73 -10.69 -24.43
CA CYS A 753 -13.31 -12.09 -24.16
C CYS A 753 -12.57 -12.75 -25.31
N THR A 754 -12.58 -12.12 -26.48
CA THR A 754 -11.96 -12.63 -27.69
C THR A 754 -11.29 -11.49 -28.44
N CYS A 755 -10.10 -11.75 -28.98
CA CYS A 755 -9.41 -10.79 -29.81
C CYS A 755 -10.20 -10.52 -31.10
N GLU A 756 -10.47 -9.25 -31.40
CA GLU A 756 -11.16 -8.83 -32.63
C GLU A 756 -10.30 -9.01 -33.89
N ASN A 757 -8.98 -9.13 -33.74
CA ASN A 757 -8.03 -9.27 -34.84
C ASN A 757 -7.75 -10.75 -35.18
N CYS A 758 -7.40 -11.58 -34.19
CA CYS A 758 -7.06 -13.00 -34.42
C CYS A 758 -8.07 -14.03 -33.89
N GLY A 759 -9.14 -13.60 -33.20
CA GLY A 759 -10.16 -14.51 -32.64
C GLY A 759 -9.74 -15.29 -31.39
N SER A 760 -8.51 -15.08 -30.88
CA SER A 760 -8.00 -15.78 -29.70
C SER A 760 -8.76 -15.41 -28.42
N THR A 761 -8.98 -16.38 -27.54
CA THR A 761 -9.48 -16.17 -26.16
C THR A 761 -8.35 -15.88 -25.17
N ASN A 762 -7.09 -15.93 -25.60
CA ASN A 762 -5.92 -15.60 -24.78
C ASN A 762 -5.76 -14.08 -24.71
N VAL A 763 -6.59 -13.46 -23.88
CA VAL A 763 -6.67 -12.01 -23.70
C VAL A 763 -6.56 -11.66 -22.22
N GLU A 764 -5.95 -10.52 -21.92
CA GLU A 764 -5.93 -9.94 -20.58
C GLU A 764 -6.74 -8.64 -20.58
N GLN A 765 -7.69 -8.53 -19.66
CA GLN A 765 -8.51 -7.33 -19.51
C GLN A 765 -7.80 -6.36 -18.56
N MET A 766 -7.84 -5.07 -18.86
CA MET A 766 -7.22 -4.01 -18.06
C MET A 766 -8.26 -2.96 -17.70
N SER A 767 -8.31 -2.59 -16.43
CA SER A 767 -9.16 -1.50 -15.94
C SER A 767 -8.50 -0.85 -14.72
N ARG A 768 -9.10 0.20 -14.17
CA ARG A 768 -8.63 0.84 -12.93
C ARG A 768 -9.22 0.14 -11.71
N VAL A 769 -8.38 -0.42 -10.83
CA VAL A 769 -8.84 -1.16 -9.64
C VAL A 769 -9.51 -0.21 -8.67
N THR A 770 -8.70 0.70 -8.12
CA THR A 770 -9.12 1.81 -7.26
C THR A 770 -8.35 3.06 -7.67
N GLY A 771 -7.02 3.04 -7.54
CA GLY A 771 -6.15 4.19 -7.82
C GLY A 771 -5.24 4.05 -9.03
N TYR A 772 -5.16 2.87 -9.67
CA TYR A 772 -4.26 2.60 -10.79
C TYR A 772 -4.84 1.56 -11.76
N VAL A 773 -4.36 1.57 -13.00
CA VAL A 773 -4.76 0.62 -14.05
C VAL A 773 -3.97 -0.67 -13.89
N GLN A 774 -4.64 -1.81 -13.98
CA GLN A 774 -3.99 -3.12 -13.91
C GLN A 774 -4.84 -4.23 -14.56
N ALA A 775 -4.19 -5.35 -14.86
CA ALA A 775 -4.78 -6.62 -15.27
C ALA A 775 -5.90 -7.08 -14.30
N VAL A 776 -7.12 -7.27 -14.81
CA VAL A 776 -8.31 -7.70 -14.05
C VAL A 776 -8.16 -9.14 -13.55
N GLY A 777 -7.37 -9.98 -14.25
CA GLY A 777 -7.10 -11.35 -13.84
C GLY A 777 -6.47 -11.49 -12.45
N GLY A 778 -5.78 -10.44 -11.96
CA GLY A 778 -5.17 -10.40 -10.62
C GLY A 778 -6.03 -9.76 -9.52
N TRP A 779 -7.25 -9.31 -9.81
CA TRP A 779 -8.11 -8.62 -8.83
C TRP A 779 -8.82 -9.62 -7.93
N ASN A 780 -9.14 -9.24 -6.69
CA ASN A 780 -10.06 -10.00 -5.84
C ASN A 780 -11.50 -10.01 -6.40
N ASN A 781 -12.31 -10.98 -5.99
CA ASN A 781 -13.67 -11.16 -6.47
C ASN A 781 -14.59 -9.98 -6.13
N GLY A 782 -14.36 -9.30 -4.99
CA GLY A 782 -15.10 -8.09 -4.62
C GLY A 782 -14.93 -6.98 -5.67
N LYS A 783 -13.69 -6.75 -6.14
CA LYS A 783 -13.39 -5.77 -7.19
C LYS A 783 -13.80 -6.20 -8.58
N ARG A 784 -13.77 -7.50 -8.90
CA ARG A 784 -14.35 -8.01 -10.14
C ARG A 784 -15.86 -7.78 -10.17
N GLN A 785 -16.54 -8.01 -9.05
CA GLN A 785 -17.97 -7.70 -8.94
C GLN A 785 -18.23 -6.19 -9.04
N GLU A 786 -17.45 -5.36 -8.35
CA GLU A 786 -17.54 -3.90 -8.48
C GLU A 786 -17.37 -3.45 -9.94
N LEU A 787 -16.39 -4.01 -10.67
CA LEU A 787 -16.17 -3.74 -12.10
C LEU A 787 -17.39 -4.08 -12.97
N ALA A 788 -18.05 -5.21 -12.66
CA ALA A 788 -19.27 -5.64 -13.33
C ALA A 788 -20.44 -4.68 -13.03
N ASP A 789 -20.51 -4.17 -11.80
CA ASP A 789 -21.57 -3.28 -11.34
C ASP A 789 -21.39 -1.83 -11.84
N ARG A 790 -20.16 -1.39 -12.16
CA ARG A 790 -19.85 -0.01 -12.56
C ARG A 790 -20.75 0.49 -13.70
N MET A 791 -21.47 1.58 -13.42
CA MET A 791 -22.12 2.39 -14.43
C MET A 791 -21.05 3.12 -15.24
N ARG A 792 -21.11 2.95 -16.57
CA ARG A 792 -20.20 3.58 -17.53
C ARG A 792 -20.96 4.67 -18.28
N TYR A 793 -20.29 5.80 -18.47
CA TYR A 793 -20.87 7.00 -19.06
C TYR A 793 -20.33 7.21 -20.48
N GLY A 794 -21.23 7.51 -21.41
CA GLY A 794 -20.89 7.85 -22.79
C GLY A 794 -20.59 9.34 -22.96
N SER A 795 -20.11 9.73 -24.15
CA SER A 795 -19.83 11.15 -24.44
C SER A 795 -21.05 12.05 -24.30
N SER A 796 -22.27 11.53 -24.53
CA SER A 796 -23.52 12.29 -24.35
C SER A 796 -23.81 12.67 -22.91
N ASP A 797 -23.24 11.93 -21.94
CA ASP A 797 -23.44 12.17 -20.51
C ASP A 797 -22.46 13.22 -19.95
N MET A 798 -21.51 13.67 -20.79
CA MET A 798 -20.44 14.62 -20.45
C MET A 798 -20.65 16.01 -21.07
N ILE A 799 -21.85 16.27 -21.63
CA ILE A 799 -22.23 17.53 -22.28
C ILE A 799 -23.00 18.44 -21.32
#